data_AF-A0A9D1Q496-F1
#
_entry.id   AF-A0A9D1Q496-F1
#
_cell.length_a   1.000
_cell.length_b   1.000
_cell.length_c   1.000
_cell.angle_alpha   90.00
_cell.angle_beta   90.00
_cell.angle_gamma   90.00
#
_symmetry.space_group_name_H-M   'P 1'
#
loop_
_entity.id
_entity.type
_entity.pdbx_description
1 polymer ?
#
loop_
_entity_poly.entity_id
_entity_poly.type
_entity_poly.pdbx_seq_one_letter_code
_entity_poly.pdbx_strand_id
1 'polypeptide(L)'
;MKKYFRNIVLMLICTAALFCTACSGCSFIGDFIQSLRSGYSVYFRNSDITMQRGDVIKIDYDDIMFVDLDEGVDVSEIGFSVYTEDVGVVRASGKTIEALRAGDATVILTTADNVYAYLDITVQEEIESIQLGFPAGRWLPQNSDSSVDVYAVLNDGSMLAGDYSINWTVDGSAVNFNGNPLTLYKESDPKVYEVTATINSHGKRLSATTTAGYYSQSVSYDDGTVIADRTTINAGESVNLSLSTPFSYAEWYINDTPAGTQSESMVFTPDKAGYYDVYAVLAGIKTPSVRLTVNGVVIPENLKVSFDDTYPLLEVTWEGADGVSCRVSAVPEGASEPSLTVNSTKGNALLALDTQTANYEIYVEVIENAHFQADKTPSSLSFSMPDDVQKEFLTKSYYDGNYYITDEKEFFDFFDYMMYFRKQPQSGQTTLSSEYVYMAYDYGDYYDLLDRAFDYSGITGSYNLGGSVVDNVANIQIEFFTVDTPSYASSYDARYHYDSLDALPVHWNANGSKRQYFANAGSSVSVWTTDQMFRVAEKGYMPVPQRGSPAEKAYEYAVGILDSIVSADMDDMHTALAIYEYIMYKNTYDGSVLDYDIDQSVKSASFYMESILSEGESFGVCDAMSKTLSFLCNMANVKAVRVVGYAGTGADKGGHAWNKVRIDGMWYVVDPTWGDSNVTIVKKNGLRYSYEYPEGATHAYFLLTDADIDDTHVSYTLDDPATSPLPYIYYRHEMLGENFGYQSLYLQSQGETLRHELENIAAYLATTTKSSKNYHAYGIDRVSNYDGIEFEVCSRSVKEAETLIKNKSQSSFLTALEMAGLNYNIFREDNTFYVIVSYNGGLYNSVFGEDDNVSFPPIWGWW
;
A
#
# COMPACT_ATOMS: atom_id res chain seq x y z
N MET A 1 34.31 -22.24 50.37
CA MET A 1 33.99 -22.93 49.11
C MET A 1 32.55 -22.70 48.66
N LYS A 2 31.50 -23.01 49.44
CA LYS A 2 30.09 -22.80 49.02
C LYS A 2 29.72 -21.34 48.65
N LYS A 3 30.19 -20.34 49.39
CA LYS A 3 29.98 -18.90 49.07
C LYS A 3 30.74 -18.43 47.81
N TYR A 4 31.85 -19.09 47.47
CA TYR A 4 32.63 -18.82 46.27
C TYR A 4 32.02 -19.52 45.04
N PHE A 5 31.44 -20.71 45.21
CA PHE A 5 30.68 -21.40 44.16
C PHE A 5 29.40 -20.63 43.80
N ARG A 6 28.71 -20.07 44.81
CA ARG A 6 27.53 -19.21 44.61
C ARG A 6 27.86 -17.95 43.79
N ASN A 7 28.97 -17.27 44.08
CA ASN A 7 29.40 -16.09 43.34
C ASN A 7 29.90 -16.42 41.92
N ILE A 8 30.44 -17.61 41.68
CA ILE A 8 30.87 -18.07 40.35
C ILE A 8 29.66 -18.47 39.49
N VAL A 9 28.64 -19.10 40.07
CA VAL A 9 27.37 -19.41 39.39
C VAL A 9 26.57 -18.13 39.09
N LEU A 10 26.50 -17.18 40.04
CA LEU A 10 25.92 -15.84 39.80
C LEU A 10 26.69 -15.05 38.74
N MET A 11 28.03 -15.14 38.70
CA MET A 11 28.83 -14.53 37.63
C MET A 11 28.57 -15.19 36.27
N LEU A 12 28.46 -16.53 36.22
CA LEU A 12 28.17 -17.29 35.00
C LEU A 12 26.77 -16.97 34.44
N ILE A 13 25.77 -16.81 35.32
CA ILE A 13 24.40 -16.40 34.96
C ILE A 13 24.36 -14.92 34.53
N CYS A 14 25.12 -14.04 35.17
CA CYS A 14 25.27 -12.65 34.69
C CYS A 14 25.93 -12.58 33.31
N THR A 15 26.92 -13.44 33.01
CA THR A 15 27.50 -13.53 31.66
C THR A 15 26.54 -14.16 30.65
N ALA A 16 25.67 -15.11 31.03
CA ALA A 16 24.66 -15.65 30.13
C ALA A 16 23.56 -14.62 29.81
N ALA A 17 23.13 -13.83 30.80
CA ALA A 17 22.20 -12.71 30.61
C ALA A 17 22.80 -11.56 29.77
N LEU A 18 24.13 -11.39 29.80
CA LEU A 18 24.84 -10.45 28.92
C LEU A 18 24.94 -10.92 27.46
N PHE A 19 24.75 -12.22 27.17
CA PHE A 19 24.76 -12.77 25.81
C PHE A 19 23.39 -12.76 25.11
N CYS A 20 22.28 -12.53 25.84
CA CYS A 20 20.93 -12.33 25.29
C CYS A 20 20.61 -10.85 25.02
N THR A 21 21.61 -10.03 24.70
CA THR A 21 21.49 -8.57 24.52
C THR A 21 20.98 -8.18 23.13
N ALA A 22 19.84 -8.75 22.72
CA ALA A 22 19.10 -8.31 21.55
C ALA A 22 17.61 -8.43 21.86
N CYS A 23 17.06 -7.44 22.59
CA CYS A 23 15.71 -6.90 22.50
C CYS A 23 15.36 -6.08 23.77
N SER A 24 14.85 -4.86 23.53
CA SER A 24 14.05 -3.98 24.40
C SER A 24 14.50 -3.67 25.86
N GLY A 25 14.77 -2.37 26.09
CA GLY A 25 14.15 -1.55 27.15
C GLY A 25 14.30 -1.96 28.64
N CYS A 26 15.00 -1.12 29.40
CA CYS A 26 15.01 -0.99 30.87
C CYS A 26 13.95 -1.75 31.73
N SER A 27 14.15 -3.05 32.02
CA SER A 27 13.48 -3.75 33.16
C SER A 27 14.36 -4.75 33.92
N PHE A 28 15.47 -5.21 33.33
CA PHE A 28 16.30 -6.33 33.82
C PHE A 28 16.79 -6.24 35.29
N ILE A 29 17.10 -5.04 35.79
CA ILE A 29 17.58 -4.86 37.17
C ILE A 29 16.44 -5.04 38.18
N GLY A 30 15.22 -4.61 37.82
CA GLY A 30 14.03 -4.79 38.65
C GLY A 30 13.66 -6.26 38.80
N ASP A 31 13.63 -6.98 37.68
CA ASP A 31 13.26 -8.39 37.60
C ASP A 31 14.26 -9.30 38.34
N PHE A 32 15.56 -8.97 38.24
CA PHE A 32 16.61 -9.66 38.99
C PHE A 32 16.49 -9.43 40.50
N ILE A 33 16.19 -8.20 40.93
CA ILE A 33 15.94 -7.89 42.35
C ILE A 33 14.70 -8.62 42.85
N GLN A 34 13.65 -8.73 42.02
CA GLN A 34 12.42 -9.41 42.37
C GLN A 34 12.61 -10.93 42.50
N SER A 35 13.36 -11.55 41.59
CA SER A 35 13.76 -12.97 41.67
C SER A 35 14.56 -13.29 42.94
N LEU A 36 15.47 -12.38 43.35
CA LEU A 36 16.22 -12.53 44.60
C LEU A 36 15.34 -12.36 45.85
N ARG A 37 14.21 -11.65 45.75
CA ARG A 37 13.26 -11.47 46.86
C ARG A 37 12.28 -12.64 46.98
N SER A 38 11.86 -13.22 45.86
CA SER A 38 10.93 -14.36 45.79
C SER A 38 11.60 -15.71 46.05
N GLY A 39 12.93 -15.78 45.93
CA GLY A 39 13.70 -17.02 46.15
C GLY A 39 13.67 -17.98 44.96
N TYR A 40 13.14 -17.55 43.81
CA TYR A 40 13.15 -18.31 42.56
C TYR A 40 13.18 -17.40 41.32
N SER A 41 13.59 -17.96 40.18
CA SER A 41 13.41 -17.37 38.85
C SER A 41 12.58 -18.28 37.96
N VAL A 42 11.93 -17.72 36.96
CA VAL A 42 11.17 -18.45 35.93
C VAL A 42 11.69 -18.07 34.55
N TYR A 43 11.73 -19.04 33.65
CA TYR A 43 12.14 -18.87 32.25
C TYR A 43 11.25 -19.73 31.37
N PHE A 44 11.01 -19.30 30.13
CA PHE A 44 10.57 -20.24 29.10
C PHE A 44 11.73 -21.15 28.69
N ARG A 45 11.43 -22.39 28.33
CA ARG A 45 12.45 -23.31 27.82
C ARG A 45 12.90 -22.95 26.41
N ASN A 46 11.98 -22.44 25.61
CA ASN A 46 12.26 -21.76 24.35
C ASN A 46 11.93 -20.29 24.55
N SER A 47 12.90 -19.42 24.31
CA SER A 47 12.73 -17.96 24.41
C SER A 47 11.96 -17.38 23.23
N ASP A 48 11.88 -18.13 22.15
CA ASP A 48 11.36 -17.73 20.85
C ASP A 48 10.54 -18.89 20.25
N ILE A 49 9.39 -18.56 19.67
CA ILE A 49 8.56 -19.51 18.93
C ILE A 49 7.96 -18.85 17.68
N THR A 50 7.65 -19.68 16.68
CA THR A 50 6.90 -19.26 15.50
C THR A 50 5.51 -19.88 15.51
N MET A 51 4.49 -19.07 15.31
CA MET A 51 3.08 -19.48 15.18
C MET A 51 2.56 -19.13 13.79
N GLN A 52 1.52 -19.81 13.32
CA GLN A 52 0.72 -19.35 12.19
C GLN A 52 -0.51 -18.60 12.66
N ARG A 53 -1.03 -17.68 11.84
CA ARG A 53 -2.29 -16.99 12.12
C ARG A 53 -3.40 -18.03 12.36
N GLY A 54 -4.14 -17.86 13.45
CA GLY A 54 -5.15 -18.80 13.92
C GLY A 54 -4.61 -19.91 14.83
N ASP A 55 -3.28 -20.06 14.98
CA ASP A 55 -2.72 -20.98 15.96
C ASP A 55 -3.09 -20.56 17.38
N VAL A 56 -3.38 -21.57 18.19
CA VAL A 56 -3.67 -21.40 19.61
C VAL A 56 -2.76 -22.34 20.39
N ILE A 57 -1.82 -21.76 21.14
CA ILE A 57 -0.96 -22.51 22.05
C ILE A 57 -1.40 -22.30 23.50
N LYS A 58 -1.20 -23.33 24.31
CA LYS A 58 -1.45 -23.27 25.75
C LYS A 58 -0.14 -23.49 26.48
N ILE A 59 0.31 -22.48 27.20
CA ILE A 59 1.52 -22.55 28.02
C ILE A 59 1.24 -23.42 29.25
N ASP A 60 2.02 -24.47 29.41
CA ASP A 60 1.97 -25.33 30.59
C ASP A 60 3.31 -25.38 31.35
N TYR A 61 3.42 -26.27 32.34
CA TYR A 61 4.62 -26.38 33.18
C TYR A 61 5.80 -27.06 32.47
N ASP A 62 5.56 -27.77 31.37
CA ASP A 62 6.61 -28.36 30.56
C ASP A 62 7.29 -27.30 29.68
N ASP A 63 6.59 -26.22 29.31
CA ASP A 63 7.15 -25.10 28.52
C ASP A 63 8.03 -24.14 29.32
N ILE A 64 7.96 -24.21 30.64
CA ILE A 64 8.64 -23.30 31.56
C ILE A 64 9.61 -24.03 32.49
N MET A 65 10.60 -23.30 32.97
CA MET A 65 11.59 -23.76 33.92
C MET A 65 11.64 -22.80 35.11
N PHE A 66 11.39 -23.35 36.30
CA PHE A 66 11.65 -22.66 37.55
C PHE A 66 13.04 -23.02 38.09
N VAL A 67 13.76 -22.02 38.55
CA VAL A 67 15.06 -22.18 39.21
C VAL A 67 14.92 -21.74 40.66
N ASP A 68 15.01 -22.69 41.58
CA ASP A 68 15.07 -22.42 43.02
C ASP A 68 16.42 -21.77 43.37
N LEU A 69 16.38 -20.58 43.95
CA LEU A 69 17.55 -19.80 44.35
C LEU A 69 17.87 -19.94 45.85
N ASP A 70 16.91 -20.38 46.66
CA ASP A 70 16.99 -20.41 48.12
C ASP A 70 17.04 -21.83 48.74
N GLU A 71 17.01 -22.88 47.91
CA GLU A 71 17.01 -24.31 48.29
C GLU A 71 15.89 -24.63 49.30
N GLY A 72 14.64 -24.68 48.80
CA GLY A 72 13.45 -25.02 49.59
C GLY A 72 12.13 -24.50 49.04
N VAL A 73 12.11 -23.88 47.86
CA VAL A 73 10.87 -23.41 47.20
C VAL A 73 10.24 -24.57 46.44
N ASP A 74 9.00 -24.94 46.77
CA ASP A 74 8.24 -25.90 45.97
C ASP A 74 7.68 -25.21 44.72
N VAL A 75 8.51 -25.20 43.67
CA VAL A 75 8.21 -24.54 42.41
C VAL A 75 7.03 -25.17 41.65
N SER A 76 6.60 -26.38 42.04
CA SER A 76 5.51 -27.09 41.37
C SER A 76 4.10 -26.55 41.70
N GLU A 77 4.00 -25.68 42.71
CA GLU A 77 2.73 -25.05 43.13
C GLU A 77 2.61 -23.57 42.71
N ILE A 78 3.61 -23.01 42.02
CA ILE A 78 3.63 -21.59 41.65
C ILE A 78 2.68 -21.34 40.47
N GLY A 79 1.61 -20.58 40.73
CA GLY A 79 0.68 -20.13 39.70
C GLY A 79 1.27 -19.01 38.82
N PHE A 80 0.87 -18.99 37.54
CA PHE A 80 1.26 -17.97 36.57
C PHE A 80 0.12 -17.65 35.61
N SER A 81 0.19 -16.45 35.02
CA SER A 81 -0.63 -15.98 33.91
C SER A 81 0.26 -15.39 32.83
N VAL A 82 -0.24 -15.30 31.60
CA VAL A 82 0.43 -14.62 30.50
C VAL A 82 -0.37 -13.40 30.05
N TYR A 83 0.32 -12.36 29.61
CA TYR A 83 -0.26 -11.18 28.94
C TYR A 83 0.71 -10.69 27.84
N THR A 84 0.25 -9.81 26.97
CA THR A 84 1.08 -9.17 25.95
C THR A 84 0.66 -7.71 25.80
N GLU A 85 1.59 -6.85 25.40
CA GLU A 85 1.29 -5.48 24.97
C GLU A 85 1.02 -5.43 23.46
N ASP A 86 1.45 -6.44 22.70
CA ASP A 86 1.31 -6.56 21.24
C ASP A 86 -0.03 -7.20 20.84
N VAL A 87 -1.12 -6.64 21.37
CA VAL A 87 -2.49 -7.20 21.23
C VAL A 87 -3.01 -7.28 19.79
N GLY A 88 -2.34 -6.60 18.85
CA GLY A 88 -2.63 -6.67 17.41
C GLY A 88 -2.04 -7.90 16.70
N VAL A 89 -1.02 -8.54 17.30
CA VAL A 89 -0.30 -9.69 16.71
C VAL A 89 -0.71 -10.99 17.42
N VAL A 90 -0.76 -10.98 18.76
CA VAL A 90 -1.20 -12.13 19.56
C VAL A 90 -2.20 -11.72 20.64
N ARG A 91 -3.11 -12.63 20.98
CA ARG A 91 -4.03 -12.48 22.11
C ARG A 91 -3.64 -13.43 23.24
N ALA A 92 -3.34 -12.87 24.40
CA ALA A 92 -3.09 -13.64 25.62
C ALA A 92 -4.35 -13.69 26.50
N SER A 93 -4.85 -14.88 26.81
CA SER A 93 -5.99 -15.08 27.71
C SER A 93 -5.74 -16.25 28.67
N GLY A 94 -5.55 -15.93 29.94
CA GLY A 94 -5.23 -16.90 30.99
C GLY A 94 -3.84 -17.51 30.80
N LYS A 95 -3.79 -18.71 30.21
CA LYS A 95 -2.55 -19.44 29.85
C LYS A 95 -2.45 -19.73 28.35
N THR A 96 -3.38 -19.17 27.58
CA THR A 96 -3.52 -19.43 26.15
C THR A 96 -3.01 -18.22 25.38
N ILE A 97 -2.32 -18.46 24.28
CA ILE A 97 -1.87 -17.45 23.33
C ILE A 97 -2.45 -17.83 21.97
N GLU A 98 -3.20 -16.91 21.37
CA GLU A 98 -3.82 -17.03 20.05
C GLU A 98 -3.11 -16.07 19.09
N ALA A 99 -2.65 -16.58 17.95
CA ALA A 99 -2.04 -15.78 16.89
C ALA A 99 -3.13 -15.10 16.05
N LEU A 100 -3.15 -13.76 16.02
CA LEU A 100 -4.19 -12.98 15.36
C LEU A 100 -3.80 -12.52 13.96
N ARG A 101 -2.54 -12.08 13.80
CA ARG A 101 -1.99 -11.48 12.58
C ARG A 101 -0.51 -11.77 12.49
N ALA A 102 0.04 -11.91 11.28
CA ALA A 102 1.48 -11.95 11.10
C ALA A 102 2.21 -10.73 11.71
N GLY A 103 3.38 -10.98 12.29
CA GLY A 103 4.18 -9.99 13.00
C GLY A 103 4.88 -10.57 14.22
N ASP A 104 5.72 -9.77 14.87
CA ASP A 104 6.40 -10.15 16.11
C ASP A 104 5.66 -9.62 17.34
N ALA A 105 5.65 -10.41 18.41
CA ALA A 105 5.06 -10.07 19.69
C ALA A 105 5.89 -10.61 20.84
N THR A 106 5.92 -9.91 21.96
CA THR A 106 6.45 -10.43 23.21
C THR A 106 5.30 -10.77 24.16
N VAL A 107 5.26 -12.03 24.61
CA VAL A 107 4.37 -12.50 25.66
C VAL A 107 5.11 -12.55 26.99
N ILE A 108 4.50 -11.94 28.00
CA ILE A 108 5.05 -11.83 29.35
C ILE A 108 4.30 -12.79 30.27
N LEU A 109 5.03 -13.76 30.82
CA LEU A 109 4.57 -14.58 31.94
C LEU A 109 4.78 -13.83 33.24
N THR A 110 3.76 -13.82 34.11
CA THR A 110 3.82 -13.23 35.45
C THR A 110 3.38 -14.24 36.50
N THR A 111 4.14 -14.35 37.59
CA THR A 111 3.75 -15.12 38.78
C THR A 111 3.06 -14.25 39.84
N ALA A 112 2.40 -14.87 40.83
CA ALA A 112 1.79 -14.15 41.95
C ALA A 112 2.79 -13.32 42.78
N ASP A 113 4.08 -13.65 42.73
CA ASP A 113 5.16 -12.92 43.41
C ASP A 113 5.81 -11.84 42.52
N ASN A 114 5.18 -11.52 41.38
CA ASN A 114 5.67 -10.58 40.35
C ASN A 114 7.05 -10.98 39.79
N VAL A 115 7.29 -12.27 39.59
CA VAL A 115 8.45 -12.75 38.83
C VAL A 115 8.04 -12.92 37.37
N TYR A 116 8.88 -12.43 36.45
CA TYR A 116 8.56 -12.36 35.03
C TYR A 116 9.42 -13.30 34.18
N ALA A 117 8.86 -13.77 33.06
CA ALA A 117 9.59 -14.38 31.95
C ALA A 117 9.01 -13.89 30.62
N TYR A 118 9.84 -13.86 29.59
CA TYR A 118 9.52 -13.30 28.28
C TYR A 118 9.60 -14.40 27.21
N LEU A 119 8.62 -14.43 26.32
CA LEU A 119 8.54 -15.31 25.16
C LEU A 119 8.31 -14.45 23.94
N ASP A 120 9.28 -14.45 23.02
CA ASP A 120 9.14 -13.79 21.73
C ASP A 120 8.40 -14.72 20.76
N ILE A 121 7.44 -14.17 20.03
CA ILE A 121 6.55 -14.90 19.14
C ILE A 121 6.55 -14.21 17.78
N THR A 122 6.94 -14.94 16.75
CA THR A 122 6.72 -14.52 15.36
C THR A 122 5.48 -15.24 14.83
N VAL A 123 4.44 -14.49 14.49
CA VAL A 123 3.27 -15.02 13.79
C VAL A 123 3.50 -14.90 12.29
N GLN A 124 3.23 -15.98 11.55
CA GLN A 124 3.28 -16.03 10.08
C GLN A 124 1.86 -16.27 9.54
N GLU A 125 1.57 -15.86 8.30
CA GLU A 125 0.33 -16.30 7.64
C GLU A 125 0.43 -17.81 7.28
N GLU A 126 -0.70 -18.54 7.30
CA GLU A 126 -0.74 -19.90 6.72
C GLU A 126 -0.55 -19.80 5.20
N ILE A 127 0.33 -20.64 4.63
CA ILE A 127 0.52 -20.66 3.16
C ILE A 127 -0.46 -21.65 2.51
N GLU A 128 -1.47 -21.11 1.86
CA GLU A 128 -2.50 -21.87 1.18
C GLU A 128 -2.16 -22.17 -0.27
N SER A 129 -1.59 -21.18 -0.98
CA SER A 129 -1.30 -21.25 -2.40
C SER A 129 0.03 -20.59 -2.78
N ILE A 130 0.51 -20.91 -3.98
CA ILE A 130 1.63 -20.25 -4.63
C ILE A 130 1.23 -19.96 -6.08
N GLN A 131 1.61 -18.80 -6.58
CA GLN A 131 1.42 -18.37 -7.96
C GLN A 131 2.70 -17.72 -8.49
N LEU A 132 2.77 -17.48 -9.80
CA LEU A 132 3.89 -16.81 -10.45
C LEU A 132 3.44 -15.47 -11.03
N GLY A 133 4.08 -14.39 -10.58
CA GLY A 133 3.82 -13.02 -11.03
C GLY A 133 4.96 -12.44 -11.87
N PHE A 134 4.62 -11.47 -12.72
CA PHE A 134 5.51 -10.91 -13.74
C PHE A 134 5.27 -9.40 -13.88
N PRO A 135 5.92 -8.57 -13.05
CA PRO A 135 5.60 -7.14 -12.95
C PRO A 135 5.74 -6.39 -14.28
N ALA A 136 6.76 -6.70 -15.08
CA ALA A 136 6.94 -6.08 -16.41
C ALA A 136 6.26 -6.85 -17.56
N GLY A 137 5.45 -7.85 -17.23
CA GLY A 137 4.85 -8.75 -18.20
C GLY A 137 5.60 -10.07 -18.33
N ARG A 138 4.81 -11.13 -18.45
CA ARG A 138 5.28 -12.51 -18.58
C ARG A 138 5.85 -12.85 -19.96
N TRP A 139 5.39 -12.11 -20.96
CA TRP A 139 5.73 -12.29 -22.37
C TRP A 139 6.22 -10.97 -22.93
N LEU A 140 7.48 -10.94 -23.35
CA LEU A 140 8.08 -9.74 -23.90
C LEU A 140 8.41 -9.94 -25.39
N PRO A 141 8.19 -8.93 -26.25
CA PRO A 141 8.60 -9.05 -27.64
C PRO A 141 10.12 -9.15 -27.72
N GLN A 142 10.66 -9.80 -28.76
CA GLN A 142 12.11 -9.99 -28.90
C GLN A 142 12.91 -8.68 -28.96
N ASN A 143 12.28 -7.60 -29.44
CA ASN A 143 12.86 -6.26 -29.43
C ASN A 143 12.66 -5.52 -28.10
N SER A 144 12.07 -6.14 -27.08
CA SER A 144 11.99 -5.59 -25.73
C SER A 144 13.40 -5.45 -25.15
N ASP A 145 13.66 -4.31 -24.53
CA ASP A 145 14.89 -4.07 -23.79
C ASP A 145 14.81 -4.63 -22.35
N SER A 146 13.66 -5.20 -21.96
CA SER A 146 13.39 -5.75 -20.62
C SER A 146 13.62 -7.25 -20.51
N SER A 147 14.05 -7.70 -19.32
CA SER A 147 14.02 -9.10 -18.91
C SER A 147 12.65 -9.54 -18.41
N VAL A 148 12.35 -10.83 -18.52
CA VAL A 148 11.18 -11.44 -17.88
C VAL A 148 11.58 -11.89 -16.48
N ASP A 149 11.13 -11.15 -15.47
CA ASP A 149 11.35 -11.49 -14.06
C ASP A 149 10.15 -12.24 -13.50
N VAL A 150 10.42 -13.41 -12.92
CA VAL A 150 9.42 -14.34 -12.40
C VAL A 150 9.44 -14.28 -10.89
N TYR A 151 8.37 -13.74 -10.30
CA TYR A 151 8.19 -13.69 -8.86
C TYR A 151 7.31 -14.85 -8.41
N ALA A 152 7.73 -15.56 -7.37
CA ALA A 152 6.82 -16.40 -6.62
C ALA A 152 6.02 -15.53 -5.64
N VAL A 153 4.70 -15.59 -5.74
CA VAL A 153 3.77 -14.93 -4.81
C VAL A 153 2.96 -16.00 -4.10
N LEU A 154 2.57 -15.76 -2.85
CA LEU A 154 1.86 -16.70 -2.01
C LEU A 154 0.45 -16.19 -1.70
N ASN A 155 -0.40 -17.09 -1.21
CA ASN A 155 -1.74 -16.78 -0.68
C ASN A 155 -2.57 -15.93 -1.64
N ASP A 156 -2.69 -16.43 -2.86
CA ASP A 156 -3.44 -15.84 -3.96
C ASP A 156 -2.98 -14.44 -4.37
N GLY A 157 -1.67 -14.21 -4.26
CA GLY A 157 -1.07 -12.93 -4.63
C GLY A 157 -1.27 -11.87 -3.55
N SER A 158 -1.28 -12.25 -2.28
CA SER A 158 -1.28 -11.29 -1.17
C SER A 158 0.13 -10.99 -0.64
N MET A 159 1.12 -11.82 -0.96
CA MET A 159 2.49 -11.63 -0.46
C MET A 159 3.56 -12.21 -1.41
N LEU A 160 4.78 -11.68 -1.33
CA LEU A 160 5.96 -12.27 -1.96
C LEU A 160 6.45 -13.50 -1.20
N ALA A 161 7.01 -14.46 -1.92
CA ALA A 161 7.72 -15.58 -1.30
C ALA A 161 9.18 -15.23 -0.91
N GLY A 162 9.47 -13.97 -0.56
CA GLY A 162 10.82 -13.43 -0.35
C GLY A 162 11.63 -14.19 0.71
N ASP A 163 10.99 -14.54 1.83
CA ASP A 163 11.64 -15.23 2.95
C ASP A 163 11.74 -16.75 2.77
N TYR A 164 11.21 -17.28 1.66
CA TYR A 164 11.21 -18.71 1.39
C TYR A 164 12.35 -19.09 0.44
N SER A 165 13.05 -20.17 0.77
CA SER A 165 13.95 -20.81 -0.20
C SER A 165 13.14 -21.49 -1.30
N ILE A 166 13.08 -20.88 -2.49
CA ILE A 166 12.30 -21.39 -3.62
C ILE A 166 13.13 -22.38 -4.44
N ASN A 167 12.56 -23.54 -4.78
CA ASN A 167 13.16 -24.46 -5.73
C ASN A 167 12.63 -24.16 -7.13
N TRP A 168 13.45 -23.50 -7.95
CA TRP A 168 13.11 -23.16 -9.33
C TRP A 168 13.49 -24.26 -10.31
N THR A 169 12.61 -24.53 -11.29
CA THR A 169 12.95 -25.30 -12.49
C THR A 169 12.55 -24.55 -13.75
N VAL A 170 13.38 -24.63 -14.78
CA VAL A 170 13.16 -24.04 -16.12
C VAL A 170 13.27 -25.17 -17.15
N ASP A 171 12.25 -25.36 -17.97
CA ASP A 171 12.09 -26.50 -18.90
C ASP A 171 12.34 -27.86 -18.20
N GLY A 172 11.81 -28.01 -16.98
CA GLY A 172 11.99 -29.19 -16.13
C GLY A 172 13.39 -29.38 -15.54
N SER A 173 14.34 -28.48 -15.82
CA SER A 173 15.71 -28.52 -15.29
C SER A 173 15.85 -27.62 -14.06
N ALA A 174 16.45 -28.12 -12.98
CA ALA A 174 16.65 -27.33 -11.77
C ALA A 174 17.61 -26.15 -12.00
N VAL A 175 17.27 -24.99 -11.44
CA VAL A 175 18.11 -23.79 -11.46
C VAL A 175 18.87 -23.69 -10.13
N ASN A 176 20.16 -23.38 -10.19
CA ASN A 176 20.98 -23.16 -8.99
C ASN A 176 20.80 -21.72 -8.46
N PHE A 177 19.56 -21.39 -8.10
CA PHE A 177 19.12 -20.13 -7.54
C PHE A 177 17.86 -20.41 -6.70
N ASN A 178 17.78 -19.85 -5.49
CA ASN A 178 16.68 -20.08 -4.57
C ASN A 178 16.04 -18.80 -4.02
N GLY A 179 16.40 -17.64 -4.57
CA GLY A 179 15.80 -16.36 -4.23
C GLY A 179 14.56 -16.06 -5.07
N ASN A 180 14.09 -14.82 -4.95
CA ASN A 180 12.94 -14.26 -5.64
C ASN A 180 13.29 -12.82 -6.07
N PRO A 181 13.17 -12.40 -7.34
CA PRO A 181 12.66 -13.14 -8.49
C PRO A 181 13.70 -14.03 -9.19
N LEU A 182 13.21 -14.99 -9.99
CA LEU A 182 13.99 -15.66 -11.03
C LEU A 182 13.95 -14.86 -12.34
N THR A 183 15.09 -14.42 -12.86
CA THR A 183 15.14 -13.71 -14.16
C THR A 183 15.38 -14.65 -15.34
N LEU A 184 14.54 -14.55 -16.38
CA LEU A 184 14.75 -15.18 -17.69
C LEU A 184 15.35 -14.17 -18.67
N TYR A 185 16.62 -14.38 -19.02
CA TYR A 185 17.34 -13.51 -19.95
C TYR A 185 16.99 -13.78 -21.41
N LYS A 186 17.04 -12.72 -22.23
CA LYS A 186 16.82 -12.79 -23.67
C LYS A 186 17.94 -13.57 -24.36
N GLU A 187 17.56 -14.58 -25.15
CA GLU A 187 18.46 -15.29 -26.08
C GLU A 187 18.41 -14.67 -27.48
N SER A 188 19.30 -15.10 -28.39
CA SER A 188 19.31 -14.58 -29.77
C SER A 188 18.04 -14.94 -30.55
N ASP A 189 17.48 -16.11 -30.29
CA ASP A 189 16.22 -16.57 -30.85
C ASP A 189 15.11 -16.45 -29.79
N PRO A 190 13.89 -16.00 -30.15
CA PRO A 190 12.75 -15.93 -29.24
C PRO A 190 12.44 -17.32 -28.66
N LYS A 191 12.38 -17.41 -27.33
CA LYS A 191 12.15 -18.66 -26.63
C LYS A 191 11.15 -18.46 -25.50
N VAL A 192 10.23 -19.41 -25.40
CA VAL A 192 9.28 -19.59 -24.30
C VAL A 192 9.79 -20.73 -23.43
N TYR A 193 9.83 -20.50 -22.12
CA TYR A 193 10.28 -21.46 -21.12
C TYR A 193 9.10 -21.89 -20.25
N GLU A 194 9.08 -23.17 -19.83
CA GLU A 194 8.23 -23.60 -18.72
C GLU A 194 8.96 -23.34 -17.40
N VAL A 195 8.40 -22.50 -16.54
CA VAL A 195 8.99 -22.13 -15.24
C VAL A 195 8.13 -22.66 -14.12
N THR A 196 8.76 -23.30 -13.14
CA THR A 196 8.10 -23.78 -11.91
C THR A 196 8.81 -23.26 -10.68
N ALA A 197 8.07 -22.68 -9.74
CA ALA A 197 8.50 -22.46 -8.36
C ALA A 197 7.95 -23.57 -7.46
N THR A 198 8.75 -24.02 -6.49
CA THR A 198 8.29 -24.96 -5.45
C THR A 198 8.82 -24.54 -4.09
N ILE A 199 7.93 -24.40 -3.12
CA ILE A 199 8.28 -24.17 -1.71
C ILE A 199 7.80 -25.34 -0.84
N ASN A 200 8.45 -25.52 0.31
CA ASN A 200 7.97 -26.44 1.35
C ASN A 200 7.68 -25.61 2.61
N SER A 201 6.43 -25.63 3.07
CA SER A 201 6.02 -24.99 4.33
C SER A 201 5.34 -26.03 5.21
N HIS A 202 5.84 -26.24 6.43
CA HIS A 202 5.25 -27.12 7.45
C HIS A 202 4.89 -28.54 6.94
N GLY A 203 5.72 -29.13 6.07
CA GLY A 203 5.51 -30.46 5.50
C GLY A 203 4.54 -30.51 4.30
N LYS A 204 3.95 -29.37 3.92
CA LYS A 204 3.15 -29.19 2.70
C LYS A 204 4.07 -28.68 1.58
N ARG A 205 4.05 -29.38 0.44
CA ARG A 205 4.76 -28.96 -0.77
C ARG A 205 3.79 -28.22 -1.68
N LEU A 206 4.09 -26.95 -1.96
CA LEU A 206 3.33 -26.10 -2.85
C LEU A 206 4.16 -25.78 -4.09
N SER A 207 3.54 -25.78 -5.27
CA SER A 207 4.22 -25.46 -6.52
C SER A 207 3.32 -24.72 -7.51
N ALA A 208 3.89 -23.75 -8.21
CA ALA A 208 3.26 -23.05 -9.31
C ALA A 208 4.09 -23.22 -10.56
N THR A 209 3.43 -23.57 -11.67
CA THR A 209 4.06 -23.72 -12.99
C THR A 209 3.35 -22.81 -13.97
N THR A 210 4.12 -22.09 -14.77
CA THR A 210 3.60 -21.33 -15.92
C THR A 210 4.63 -21.29 -17.03
N THR A 211 4.28 -20.67 -18.14
CA THR A 211 5.23 -20.42 -19.22
C THR A 211 5.52 -18.93 -19.31
N ALA A 212 6.76 -18.57 -19.65
CA ALA A 212 7.23 -17.19 -19.71
C ALA A 212 8.42 -17.05 -20.67
N GLY A 213 8.67 -15.86 -21.23
CA GLY A 213 9.79 -15.65 -22.14
C GLY A 213 9.53 -14.64 -23.25
N TYR A 214 10.17 -14.85 -24.41
CA TYR A 214 10.19 -13.88 -25.51
C TYR A 214 9.51 -14.42 -26.77
N TYR A 215 8.78 -13.56 -27.48
CA TYR A 215 8.08 -13.90 -28.71
C TYR A 215 8.57 -13.11 -29.93
N SER A 216 8.44 -13.71 -31.11
CA SER A 216 9.01 -13.23 -32.37
C SER A 216 8.13 -12.24 -33.15
N GLN A 217 6.81 -12.29 -32.97
CA GLN A 217 5.84 -11.61 -33.83
C GLN A 217 5.30 -10.31 -33.22
N SER A 218 5.14 -9.26 -34.04
CA SER A 218 4.33 -8.10 -33.68
C SER A 218 2.86 -8.54 -33.55
N VAL A 219 2.23 -8.31 -32.39
CA VAL A 219 0.80 -8.61 -32.17
C VAL A 219 0.01 -7.30 -32.28
N SER A 220 -1.02 -7.24 -33.12
CA SER A 220 -1.98 -6.13 -33.15
C SER A 220 -3.30 -6.53 -32.47
N TYR A 221 -4.10 -5.53 -32.08
CA TYR A 221 -5.40 -5.75 -31.43
C TYR A 221 -6.38 -6.60 -32.28
N ASP A 222 -6.28 -6.50 -33.61
CA ASP A 222 -7.15 -7.23 -34.53
C ASP A 222 -6.66 -8.67 -34.80
N ASP A 223 -5.43 -8.99 -34.40
CA ASP A 223 -4.89 -10.34 -34.56
C ASP A 223 -5.45 -11.27 -33.49
N GLY A 224 -5.98 -12.43 -33.93
CA GLY A 224 -6.37 -13.50 -33.02
C GLY A 224 -7.72 -13.32 -32.31
N THR A 225 -8.68 -12.61 -32.93
CA THR A 225 -10.10 -12.67 -32.51
C THR A 225 -10.54 -14.10 -32.22
N VAL A 226 -11.23 -14.31 -31.10
CA VAL A 226 -11.79 -15.61 -30.76
C VAL A 226 -12.92 -16.00 -31.71
N ILE A 227 -12.84 -17.20 -32.25
CA ILE A 227 -13.85 -17.86 -33.07
C ILE A 227 -14.41 -19.04 -32.29
N ALA A 228 -15.71 -19.02 -32.03
CA ALA A 228 -16.46 -20.18 -31.55
C ALA A 228 -17.08 -20.92 -32.74
N ASP A 229 -16.98 -22.25 -32.77
CA ASP A 229 -17.66 -23.05 -33.79
C ASP A 229 -19.20 -22.92 -33.71
N ARG A 230 -19.71 -22.64 -32.50
CA ARG A 230 -21.10 -22.31 -32.18
C ARG A 230 -21.16 -21.28 -31.07
N THR A 231 -22.05 -20.30 -31.19
CA THR A 231 -22.31 -19.30 -30.14
C THR A 231 -23.54 -19.62 -29.29
N THR A 232 -24.27 -20.69 -29.61
CA THR A 232 -25.40 -21.19 -28.83
C THR A 232 -25.27 -22.70 -28.63
N ILE A 233 -25.27 -23.13 -27.37
CA ILE A 233 -25.10 -24.53 -26.94
C ILE A 233 -26.03 -24.82 -25.76
N ASN A 234 -26.17 -26.08 -25.34
CA ASN A 234 -26.86 -26.43 -24.09
C ASN A 234 -25.86 -26.61 -22.94
N ALA A 235 -26.30 -26.42 -21.69
CA ALA A 235 -25.47 -26.77 -20.53
C ALA A 235 -25.03 -28.26 -20.59
N GLY A 236 -23.74 -28.50 -20.35
CA GLY A 236 -23.06 -29.79 -20.50
C GLY A 236 -22.57 -30.11 -21.92
N GLU A 237 -22.86 -29.27 -22.91
CA GLU A 237 -22.39 -29.42 -24.29
C GLU A 237 -21.08 -28.66 -24.51
N SER A 238 -20.12 -29.27 -25.22
CA SER A 238 -18.83 -28.66 -25.51
C SER A 238 -18.87 -27.75 -26.75
N VAL A 239 -18.18 -26.62 -26.69
CA VAL A 239 -17.90 -25.71 -27.82
C VAL A 239 -16.40 -25.70 -28.13
N ASN A 240 -16.04 -25.70 -29.41
CA ASN A 240 -14.64 -25.51 -29.81
C ASN A 240 -14.38 -24.03 -30.07
N LEU A 241 -13.32 -23.51 -29.46
CA LEU A 241 -12.88 -22.14 -29.55
C LEU A 241 -11.48 -22.13 -30.18
N SER A 242 -11.23 -21.19 -31.08
CA SER A 242 -9.94 -21.05 -31.78
C SER A 242 -9.66 -19.58 -32.09
N LEU A 243 -8.41 -19.24 -32.35
CA LEU A 243 -8.05 -17.91 -32.83
C LEU A 243 -8.23 -17.81 -34.34
N SER A 244 -8.63 -16.62 -34.81
CA SER A 244 -8.74 -16.30 -36.24
C SER A 244 -7.41 -16.39 -36.99
N THR A 245 -6.29 -16.16 -36.28
CA THR A 245 -4.92 -16.30 -36.79
C THR A 245 -4.17 -17.27 -35.87
N PRO A 246 -3.41 -18.25 -36.42
CA PRO A 246 -2.63 -19.17 -35.60
C PRO A 246 -1.56 -18.43 -34.78
N PHE A 247 -1.63 -18.58 -33.47
CA PHE A 247 -0.58 -18.18 -32.55
C PHE A 247 -0.04 -19.42 -31.86
N SER A 248 1.27 -19.49 -31.66
CA SER A 248 1.88 -20.63 -30.95
C SER A 248 1.40 -20.78 -29.50
N TYR A 249 0.72 -19.77 -28.95
CA TYR A 249 0.29 -19.70 -27.56
C TYR A 249 -0.88 -18.71 -27.38
N ALA A 250 -1.83 -19.04 -26.50
CA ALA A 250 -2.90 -18.14 -26.07
C ALA A 250 -3.43 -18.52 -24.69
N GLU A 251 -3.79 -17.54 -23.87
CA GLU A 251 -4.52 -17.76 -22.63
C GLU A 251 -5.99 -17.45 -22.78
N TRP A 252 -6.83 -18.35 -22.32
CA TRP A 252 -8.26 -18.20 -22.45
C TRP A 252 -8.89 -17.73 -21.15
N TYR A 253 -9.85 -16.82 -21.27
CA TYR A 253 -10.63 -16.27 -20.17
C TYR A 253 -12.11 -16.42 -20.47
N ILE A 254 -12.89 -16.73 -19.44
CA ILE A 254 -14.34 -16.89 -19.50
C ILE A 254 -14.95 -16.07 -18.36
N ASN A 255 -15.76 -15.07 -18.67
CA ASN A 255 -16.27 -14.08 -17.71
C ASN A 255 -15.15 -13.53 -16.83
N ASP A 256 -14.05 -13.12 -17.49
CA ASP A 256 -12.81 -12.61 -16.89
C ASP A 256 -12.08 -13.60 -15.94
N THR A 257 -12.50 -14.86 -15.87
CA THR A 257 -11.84 -15.93 -15.12
C THR A 257 -10.92 -16.77 -16.03
N PRO A 258 -9.66 -17.04 -15.65
CA PRO A 258 -8.77 -17.91 -16.44
C PRO A 258 -9.35 -19.31 -16.66
N ALA A 259 -9.37 -19.78 -17.91
CA ALA A 259 -9.96 -21.05 -18.32
C ALA A 259 -8.93 -22.20 -18.49
N GLY A 260 -7.70 -22.01 -17.98
CA GLY A 260 -6.73 -23.09 -17.75
C GLY A 260 -6.12 -23.77 -18.98
N THR A 261 -6.33 -23.25 -20.20
CA THR A 261 -5.72 -23.79 -21.42
C THR A 261 -4.75 -22.80 -22.04
N GLN A 262 -3.54 -23.28 -22.37
CA GLN A 262 -2.45 -22.51 -22.98
C GLN A 262 -2.21 -23.03 -24.41
N SER A 263 -3.13 -22.70 -25.33
CA SER A 263 -3.13 -23.26 -26.70
C SER A 263 -3.89 -22.37 -27.67
N GLU A 264 -3.60 -22.49 -28.97
CA GLU A 264 -4.30 -21.76 -30.05
C GLU A 264 -5.81 -22.06 -30.17
N SER A 265 -6.26 -23.12 -29.51
CA SER A 265 -7.64 -23.55 -29.44
C SER A 265 -7.96 -24.14 -28.07
N MET A 266 -9.21 -24.04 -27.63
CA MET A 266 -9.69 -24.70 -26.42
C MET A 266 -11.06 -25.34 -26.64
N VAL A 267 -11.42 -26.25 -25.74
CA VAL A 267 -12.77 -26.80 -25.64
C VAL A 267 -13.37 -26.33 -24.34
N PHE A 268 -14.48 -25.60 -24.41
CA PHE A 268 -15.23 -25.15 -23.23
C PHE A 268 -16.51 -25.96 -23.08
N THR A 269 -16.79 -26.44 -21.87
CA THR A 269 -18.02 -27.19 -21.54
C THR A 269 -18.65 -26.56 -20.30
N PRO A 270 -19.58 -25.60 -20.45
CA PRO A 270 -20.27 -24.97 -19.33
C PRO A 270 -21.23 -25.96 -18.67
N ASP A 271 -21.27 -26.00 -17.35
CA ASP A 271 -22.18 -26.82 -16.56
C ASP A 271 -23.49 -26.09 -16.20
N LYS A 272 -23.44 -24.76 -16.11
CA LYS A 272 -24.60 -23.89 -15.88
C LYS A 272 -25.08 -23.21 -17.17
N ALA A 273 -26.36 -22.86 -17.21
CA ALA A 273 -26.93 -22.04 -18.27
C ALA A 273 -26.65 -20.55 -18.00
N GLY A 274 -26.57 -19.73 -19.04
CA GLY A 274 -26.28 -18.30 -18.91
C GLY A 274 -25.51 -17.73 -20.10
N TYR A 275 -24.98 -16.52 -19.91
CA TYR A 275 -24.07 -15.89 -20.87
C TYR A 275 -22.61 -16.05 -20.40
N TYR A 276 -21.74 -16.33 -21.37
CA TYR A 276 -20.31 -16.49 -21.14
C TYR A 276 -19.54 -15.66 -22.16
N ASP A 277 -18.83 -14.62 -21.71
CA ASP A 277 -17.91 -13.85 -22.53
C ASP A 277 -16.55 -14.53 -22.53
N VAL A 278 -16.10 -14.93 -23.70
CA VAL A 278 -14.85 -15.65 -23.89
C VAL A 278 -13.89 -14.80 -24.70
N TYR A 279 -12.68 -14.59 -24.17
CA TYR A 279 -11.60 -13.92 -24.89
C TYR A 279 -10.28 -14.65 -24.67
N ALA A 280 -9.34 -14.41 -25.57
CA ALA A 280 -7.95 -14.82 -25.38
C ALA A 280 -7.06 -13.62 -25.06
N VAL A 281 -5.95 -13.85 -24.37
CA VAL A 281 -4.84 -12.90 -24.21
C VAL A 281 -3.66 -13.43 -25.00
N LEU A 282 -3.19 -12.62 -25.95
CA LEU A 282 -2.07 -12.93 -26.84
C LEU A 282 -0.94 -11.96 -26.52
N ALA A 283 0.14 -12.47 -25.91
CA ALA A 283 1.30 -11.66 -25.56
C ALA A 283 0.94 -10.38 -24.77
N GLY A 284 0.00 -10.50 -23.81
CA GLY A 284 -0.47 -9.39 -22.98
C GLY A 284 -1.60 -8.55 -23.59
N ILE A 285 -1.99 -8.80 -24.85
CA ILE A 285 -3.08 -8.08 -25.52
C ILE A 285 -4.38 -8.88 -25.38
N LYS A 286 -5.40 -8.30 -24.73
CA LYS A 286 -6.77 -8.85 -24.68
C LYS A 286 -7.41 -8.76 -26.07
N THR A 287 -7.75 -9.92 -26.63
CA THR A 287 -8.48 -10.03 -27.89
C THR A 287 -9.94 -9.63 -27.72
N PRO A 288 -10.66 -9.27 -28.80
CA PRO A 288 -12.11 -9.08 -28.74
C PRO A 288 -12.84 -10.35 -28.26
N SER A 289 -13.76 -10.18 -27.32
CA SER A 289 -14.54 -11.29 -26.76
C SER A 289 -15.61 -11.82 -27.72
N VAL A 290 -15.87 -13.13 -27.68
CA VAL A 290 -17.07 -13.77 -28.22
C VAL A 290 -18.04 -14.10 -27.08
N ARG A 291 -19.32 -13.77 -27.25
CA ARG A 291 -20.35 -14.14 -26.27
C ARG A 291 -21.01 -15.47 -26.65
N LEU A 292 -20.99 -16.42 -25.73
CA LEU A 292 -21.72 -17.68 -25.81
C LEU A 292 -23.05 -17.57 -25.07
N THR A 293 -24.09 -18.18 -25.63
CA THR A 293 -25.41 -18.38 -25.00
C THR A 293 -25.57 -19.86 -24.66
N VAL A 294 -25.65 -20.18 -23.38
CA VAL A 294 -25.79 -21.55 -22.89
C VAL A 294 -27.23 -21.77 -22.43
N ASN A 295 -27.98 -22.55 -23.20
CA ASN A 295 -29.39 -22.82 -22.96
C ASN A 295 -29.56 -23.72 -21.73
N GLY A 296 -30.64 -23.49 -20.97
CA GLY A 296 -31.03 -24.36 -19.87
C GLY A 296 -31.78 -23.60 -18.77
N VAL A 297 -31.84 -24.24 -17.60
CA VAL A 297 -32.43 -23.64 -16.39
C VAL A 297 -31.40 -22.71 -15.76
N VAL A 298 -31.80 -21.46 -15.54
CA VAL A 298 -31.00 -20.45 -14.83
C VAL A 298 -31.64 -20.22 -13.46
N ILE A 299 -30.84 -20.25 -12.41
CA ILE A 299 -31.29 -20.10 -11.03
C ILE A 299 -30.61 -18.86 -10.44
N PRO A 300 -31.38 -17.81 -10.10
CA PRO A 300 -30.86 -16.71 -9.29
C PRO A 300 -30.41 -17.24 -7.92
N GLU A 301 -29.15 -17.06 -7.56
CA GLU A 301 -28.56 -17.56 -6.31
C GLU A 301 -28.26 -16.39 -5.36
N ASN A 302 -28.03 -16.67 -4.08
CA ASN A 302 -27.53 -15.69 -3.10
C ASN A 302 -28.33 -14.38 -3.02
N LEU A 303 -29.66 -14.49 -2.97
CA LEU A 303 -30.54 -13.33 -2.84
C LEU A 303 -30.18 -12.54 -1.57
N LYS A 304 -30.06 -11.22 -1.71
CA LYS A 304 -29.89 -10.28 -0.61
C LYS A 304 -30.88 -9.14 -0.76
N VAL A 305 -31.27 -8.57 0.37
CA VAL A 305 -32.10 -7.36 0.43
C VAL A 305 -31.39 -6.29 1.26
N SER A 306 -31.49 -5.03 0.86
CA SER A 306 -30.97 -3.90 1.62
C SER A 306 -31.84 -2.66 1.44
N PHE A 307 -31.99 -1.88 2.50
CA PHE A 307 -32.55 -0.53 2.45
C PHE A 307 -31.50 0.56 2.51
N ASP A 308 -30.26 0.20 2.84
CA ASP A 308 -29.24 1.10 3.35
C ASP A 308 -29.04 2.35 2.46
N ASP A 309 -28.55 2.16 1.24
CA ASP A 309 -28.30 3.25 0.29
C ASP A 309 -29.52 3.69 -0.53
N THR A 310 -30.62 2.93 -0.48
CA THR A 310 -31.72 3.06 -1.44
C THR A 310 -33.06 3.44 -0.82
N TYR A 311 -33.11 3.59 0.51
CA TYR A 311 -34.33 3.96 1.23
C TYR A 311 -35.02 5.20 0.62
N PRO A 312 -36.34 5.18 0.38
CA PRO A 312 -37.34 4.19 0.83
C PRO A 312 -37.51 2.97 -0.08
N LEU A 313 -36.68 2.82 -1.12
CA LEU A 313 -36.70 1.64 -1.98
C LEU A 313 -35.96 0.49 -1.30
N LEU A 314 -36.44 -0.72 -1.54
CA LEU A 314 -35.72 -1.95 -1.23
C LEU A 314 -34.87 -2.32 -2.43
N GLU A 315 -33.56 -2.44 -2.23
CA GLU A 315 -32.69 -3.12 -3.19
C GLU A 315 -32.73 -4.63 -2.97
N VAL A 316 -32.93 -5.36 -4.05
CA VAL A 316 -32.81 -6.82 -4.11
C VAL A 316 -31.69 -7.16 -5.07
N THR A 317 -30.68 -7.92 -4.64
CA THR A 317 -29.57 -8.40 -5.47
C THR A 317 -29.56 -9.92 -5.53
N TRP A 318 -29.02 -10.48 -6.62
CA TRP A 318 -28.84 -11.92 -6.81
C TRP A 318 -27.65 -12.20 -7.74
N GLU A 319 -27.12 -13.41 -7.67
CA GLU A 319 -26.04 -13.92 -8.50
C GLU A 319 -26.54 -14.99 -9.49
N GLY A 320 -25.69 -15.43 -10.42
CA GLY A 320 -25.94 -16.60 -11.27
C GLY A 320 -26.92 -16.39 -12.43
N ALA A 321 -27.36 -15.14 -12.68
CA ALA A 321 -28.29 -14.79 -13.75
C ALA A 321 -27.89 -13.49 -14.47
N ASP A 322 -26.58 -13.24 -14.60
CA ASP A 322 -26.07 -12.00 -15.18
C ASP A 322 -26.47 -11.82 -16.65
N GLY A 323 -27.06 -10.67 -16.96
CA GLY A 323 -27.61 -10.37 -18.28
C GLY A 323 -28.88 -11.15 -18.64
N VAL A 324 -29.34 -12.06 -17.79
CA VAL A 324 -30.60 -12.80 -17.96
C VAL A 324 -31.75 -11.97 -17.40
N SER A 325 -32.89 -11.95 -18.10
CA SER A 325 -34.08 -11.23 -17.63
C SER A 325 -34.75 -11.98 -16.48
N CYS A 326 -34.86 -11.34 -15.33
CA CYS A 326 -35.55 -11.85 -14.14
C CYS A 326 -36.76 -10.98 -13.81
N ARG A 327 -37.82 -11.61 -13.29
CA ARG A 327 -38.98 -10.99 -12.66
C ARG A 327 -38.80 -11.10 -11.15
N VAL A 328 -38.94 -9.97 -10.47
CA VAL A 328 -38.81 -9.84 -9.01
C VAL A 328 -40.18 -9.47 -8.46
N SER A 329 -40.69 -10.26 -7.54
CA SER A 329 -42.03 -10.12 -6.96
C SER A 329 -41.96 -10.01 -5.44
N ALA A 330 -42.66 -9.04 -4.85
CA ALA A 330 -42.75 -8.86 -3.40
C ALA A 330 -44.15 -9.22 -2.90
N VAL A 331 -44.23 -10.26 -2.06
CA VAL A 331 -45.48 -10.80 -1.51
C VAL A 331 -45.55 -10.46 -0.03
N PRO A 332 -46.54 -9.66 0.43
CA PRO A 332 -46.77 -9.44 1.85
C PRO A 332 -46.97 -10.75 2.61
N GLU A 333 -46.47 -10.86 3.83
CA GLU A 333 -46.65 -12.06 4.65
C GLU A 333 -48.15 -12.41 4.80
N GLY A 334 -48.50 -13.67 4.50
CA GLY A 334 -49.88 -14.16 4.53
C GLY A 334 -50.74 -13.78 3.31
N ALA A 335 -50.21 -13.02 2.35
CA ALA A 335 -50.86 -12.80 1.06
C ALA A 335 -50.62 -13.98 0.10
N SER A 336 -51.50 -14.12 -0.88
CA SER A 336 -51.40 -15.15 -1.94
C SER A 336 -50.88 -14.59 -3.26
N GLU A 337 -50.84 -13.27 -3.41
CA GLU A 337 -50.47 -12.57 -4.64
C GLU A 337 -49.46 -11.47 -4.32
N PRO A 338 -48.55 -11.17 -5.26
CA PRO A 338 -47.57 -10.10 -5.08
C PRO A 338 -48.26 -8.73 -5.05
N SER A 339 -47.74 -7.87 -4.17
CA SER A 339 -48.13 -6.45 -4.12
C SER A 339 -47.40 -5.60 -5.17
N LEU A 340 -46.20 -6.02 -5.56
CA LEU A 340 -45.37 -5.38 -6.57
C LEU A 340 -44.58 -6.43 -7.36
N THR A 341 -44.43 -6.19 -8.66
CA THR A 341 -43.60 -6.99 -9.55
C THR A 341 -42.82 -6.07 -10.48
N VAL A 342 -41.51 -6.29 -10.60
CA VAL A 342 -40.60 -5.56 -11.51
C VAL A 342 -39.74 -6.53 -12.30
N ASN A 343 -39.26 -6.12 -13.48
CA ASN A 343 -38.34 -6.92 -14.28
C ASN A 343 -36.96 -6.27 -14.30
N SER A 344 -35.89 -7.07 -14.30
CA SER A 344 -34.52 -6.59 -14.40
C SER A 344 -33.65 -7.53 -15.22
N THR A 345 -32.52 -7.01 -15.70
CA THR A 345 -31.46 -7.76 -16.42
C THR A 345 -30.08 -7.60 -15.78
N LYS A 346 -29.99 -6.88 -14.66
CA LYS A 346 -28.73 -6.36 -14.09
C LYS A 346 -28.22 -7.11 -12.85
N GLY A 347 -28.85 -8.22 -12.46
CA GLY A 347 -28.52 -8.88 -11.19
C GLY A 347 -29.08 -8.15 -9.95
N ASN A 348 -29.80 -7.04 -10.13
CA ASN A 348 -30.47 -6.31 -9.05
C ASN A 348 -31.82 -5.70 -9.45
N ALA A 349 -32.66 -5.33 -8.49
CA ALA A 349 -33.90 -4.59 -8.69
C ALA A 349 -34.23 -3.68 -7.51
N LEU A 350 -34.83 -2.52 -7.77
CA LEU A 350 -35.32 -1.59 -6.75
C LEU A 350 -36.85 -1.66 -6.64
N LEU A 351 -37.37 -1.83 -5.43
CA LEU A 351 -38.80 -2.03 -5.16
C LEU A 351 -39.34 -0.93 -4.22
N ALA A 352 -40.41 -0.26 -4.63
CA ALA A 352 -41.13 0.71 -3.81
C ALA A 352 -42.28 0.01 -3.05
N LEU A 353 -42.00 -0.50 -1.85
CA LEU A 353 -42.95 -1.29 -1.06
C LEU A 353 -43.79 -0.43 -0.11
N ASP A 354 -44.94 -0.96 0.31
CA ASP A 354 -45.75 -0.33 1.36
C ASP A 354 -45.11 -0.52 2.73
N THR A 355 -44.76 0.60 3.37
CA THR A 355 -44.08 0.67 4.66
C THR A 355 -44.97 0.31 5.86
N GLN A 356 -46.28 0.14 5.67
CA GLN A 356 -47.20 -0.31 6.73
C GLN A 356 -47.26 -1.84 6.87
N THR A 357 -46.79 -2.58 5.87
CA THR A 357 -46.71 -4.04 5.94
C THR A 357 -45.47 -4.43 6.73
N ALA A 358 -45.60 -5.36 7.68
CA ALA A 358 -44.49 -5.72 8.56
C ALA A 358 -43.44 -6.59 7.86
N ASN A 359 -43.87 -7.59 7.09
CA ASN A 359 -42.97 -8.60 6.52
C ASN A 359 -43.34 -8.91 5.06
N TYR A 360 -42.33 -9.24 4.26
CA TYR A 360 -42.47 -9.62 2.86
C TYR A 360 -41.64 -10.88 2.57
N GLU A 361 -42.11 -11.64 1.58
CA GLU A 361 -41.31 -12.63 0.86
C GLU A 361 -40.98 -12.07 -0.52
N ILE A 362 -39.69 -12.03 -0.86
CA ILE A 362 -39.21 -11.68 -2.21
C ILE A 362 -39.04 -12.96 -3.02
N TYR A 363 -39.50 -12.94 -4.27
CA TYR A 363 -39.25 -13.99 -5.25
C TYR A 363 -38.49 -13.44 -6.45
N VAL A 364 -37.43 -14.11 -6.88
CA VAL A 364 -36.70 -13.81 -8.11
C VAL A 364 -36.77 -15.01 -9.03
N GLU A 365 -37.32 -14.81 -10.22
CA GLU A 365 -37.61 -15.87 -11.20
C GLU A 365 -37.22 -15.44 -12.61
N VAL A 366 -36.61 -16.34 -13.38
CA VAL A 366 -36.18 -16.04 -14.75
C VAL A 366 -37.39 -15.88 -15.67
N ILE A 367 -37.36 -14.87 -16.53
CA ILE A 367 -38.35 -14.69 -17.59
C ILE A 367 -37.99 -15.62 -18.74
N GLU A 368 -38.77 -16.69 -18.89
CA GLU A 368 -38.53 -17.72 -19.89
C GLU A 368 -38.49 -17.16 -21.31
N ASN A 369 -37.57 -17.67 -22.12
CA ASN A 369 -37.44 -17.34 -23.52
C ASN A 369 -36.93 -18.55 -24.34
N ALA A 370 -36.45 -18.31 -25.56
CA ALA A 370 -35.96 -19.39 -26.42
C ALA A 370 -34.72 -20.12 -25.88
N HIS A 371 -34.00 -19.52 -24.93
CA HIS A 371 -32.71 -19.99 -24.40
C HIS A 371 -32.78 -20.38 -22.92
N PHE A 372 -33.45 -19.57 -22.11
CA PHE A 372 -33.47 -19.72 -20.66
C PHE A 372 -34.84 -20.14 -20.15
N GLN A 373 -34.83 -21.07 -19.19
CA GLN A 373 -36.00 -21.56 -18.48
C GLN A 373 -35.88 -21.19 -16.99
N ALA A 374 -37.01 -20.94 -16.34
CA ALA A 374 -37.05 -20.76 -14.89
C ALA A 374 -36.94 -22.11 -14.20
N ASP A 375 -36.36 -22.12 -12.99
CA ASP A 375 -36.48 -23.30 -12.14
C ASP A 375 -37.94 -23.49 -11.66
N LYS A 376 -38.27 -24.73 -11.30
CA LYS A 376 -39.60 -25.06 -10.77
C LYS A 376 -39.88 -24.36 -9.44
N THR A 377 -38.85 -24.08 -8.66
CA THR A 377 -38.97 -23.34 -7.41
C THR A 377 -38.28 -22.00 -7.58
N PRO A 378 -38.99 -20.87 -7.53
CA PRO A 378 -38.35 -19.56 -7.59
C PRO A 378 -37.46 -19.36 -6.38
N SER A 379 -36.34 -18.69 -6.56
CA SER A 379 -35.48 -18.29 -5.46
C SER A 379 -36.19 -17.25 -4.62
N SER A 380 -36.17 -17.40 -3.30
CA SER A 380 -36.91 -16.53 -2.41
C SER A 380 -36.15 -16.15 -1.13
N LEU A 381 -36.53 -15.03 -0.54
CA LEU A 381 -35.97 -14.50 0.70
C LEU A 381 -37.05 -13.76 1.51
N SER A 382 -37.24 -14.17 2.76
CA SER A 382 -38.07 -13.45 3.74
C SER A 382 -37.30 -12.29 4.35
N PHE A 383 -37.96 -11.14 4.56
CA PHE A 383 -37.42 -10.06 5.37
C PHE A 383 -38.51 -9.24 6.07
N SER A 384 -38.10 -8.48 7.09
CA SER A 384 -38.94 -7.55 7.85
C SER A 384 -38.69 -6.12 7.42
N MET A 385 -39.74 -5.32 7.30
CA MET A 385 -39.60 -3.89 7.04
C MET A 385 -38.92 -3.18 8.22
N PRO A 386 -38.11 -2.13 7.96
CA PRO A 386 -37.51 -1.36 9.03
C PRO A 386 -38.57 -0.78 9.97
N ASP A 387 -38.32 -0.85 11.28
CA ASP A 387 -39.20 -0.23 12.27
C ASP A 387 -39.08 1.30 12.25
N ASP A 388 -39.90 2.00 13.03
CA ASP A 388 -39.93 3.46 13.01
C ASP A 388 -38.62 4.11 13.50
N VAL A 389 -37.85 3.43 14.36
CA VAL A 389 -36.54 3.90 14.81
C VAL A 389 -35.54 3.75 13.65
N GLN A 390 -35.48 2.58 13.02
CA GLN A 390 -34.59 2.33 11.88
C GLN A 390 -34.85 3.27 10.71
N LYS A 391 -36.14 3.55 10.40
CA LYS A 391 -36.53 4.50 9.35
C LYS A 391 -36.01 5.92 9.62
N GLU A 392 -35.94 6.36 10.88
CA GLU A 392 -35.38 7.67 11.22
C GLU A 392 -33.92 7.78 10.76
N PHE A 393 -33.11 6.75 11.00
CA PHE A 393 -31.69 6.73 10.65
C PHE A 393 -31.46 6.51 9.15
N LEU A 394 -32.25 5.64 8.48
CA LEU A 394 -32.20 5.43 7.03
C LEU A 394 -32.56 6.69 6.23
N THR A 395 -33.36 7.60 6.78
CA THR A 395 -33.71 8.87 6.10
C THR A 395 -32.72 10.00 6.32
N LYS A 396 -31.81 9.85 7.29
CA LYS A 396 -30.81 10.87 7.61
C LYS A 396 -29.52 10.47 6.90
N SER A 397 -28.98 11.37 6.07
CA SER A 397 -27.74 11.13 5.35
C SER A 397 -26.71 12.23 5.56
N TYR A 398 -25.45 11.85 5.35
CA TYR A 398 -24.34 12.76 5.12
C TYR A 398 -23.86 12.60 3.67
N TYR A 399 -22.73 13.17 3.30
CA TYR A 399 -22.31 13.16 1.89
C TYR A 399 -21.79 11.80 1.40
N ASP A 400 -21.36 10.92 2.31
CA ASP A 400 -20.72 9.63 1.99
C ASP A 400 -21.46 8.42 2.59
N GLY A 401 -22.71 8.61 3.02
CA GLY A 401 -23.50 7.52 3.59
C GLY A 401 -24.69 8.01 4.39
N ASN A 402 -25.20 7.16 5.27
CA ASN A 402 -26.34 7.47 6.10
C ASN A 402 -26.08 7.17 7.59
N TYR A 403 -27.10 7.35 8.44
CA TYR A 403 -26.94 7.19 9.89
C TYR A 403 -27.34 5.78 10.38
N TYR A 404 -27.60 4.85 9.46
CA TYR A 404 -27.91 3.45 9.66
C TYR A 404 -26.67 2.62 9.29
N ILE A 405 -25.87 2.28 10.29
CA ILE A 405 -24.54 1.70 10.12
C ILE A 405 -24.64 0.18 9.98
N THR A 406 -24.27 -0.36 8.83
CA THR A 406 -24.40 -1.78 8.49
C THR A 406 -23.11 -2.59 8.63
N ASP A 407 -21.97 -1.92 8.79
CA ASP A 407 -20.68 -2.55 9.12
C ASP A 407 -19.72 -1.59 9.85
N GLU A 408 -18.58 -2.12 10.27
CA GLU A 408 -17.55 -1.37 10.98
C GLU A 408 -16.91 -0.26 10.14
N LYS A 409 -16.74 -0.50 8.84
CA LYS A 409 -16.15 0.48 7.95
C LYS A 409 -17.07 1.69 7.81
N GLU A 410 -18.38 1.48 7.72
CA GLU A 410 -19.35 2.56 7.70
C GLU A 410 -19.36 3.34 9.02
N PHE A 411 -19.15 2.67 10.17
CA PHE A 411 -18.97 3.36 11.45
C PHE A 411 -17.74 4.27 11.44
N PHE A 412 -16.61 3.76 10.93
CA PHE A 412 -15.37 4.52 10.82
C PHE A 412 -15.53 5.72 9.87
N ASP A 413 -16.19 5.53 8.74
CA ASP A 413 -16.49 6.60 7.78
C ASP A 413 -17.40 7.68 8.37
N PHE A 414 -18.40 7.27 9.14
CA PHE A 414 -19.28 8.20 9.86
C PHE A 414 -18.55 8.95 10.97
N PHE A 415 -17.75 8.25 11.78
CA PHE A 415 -16.95 8.85 12.85
C PHE A 415 -16.00 9.89 12.26
N ASP A 416 -15.31 9.52 11.19
CA ASP A 416 -14.40 10.39 10.47
C ASP A 416 -15.10 11.61 9.86
N TYR A 417 -16.29 11.44 9.27
CA TYR A 417 -17.15 12.54 8.88
C TYR A 417 -17.44 13.49 10.06
N MET A 418 -17.79 12.95 11.23
CA MET A 418 -17.99 13.78 12.43
C MET A 418 -16.71 14.52 12.82
N MET A 419 -15.53 13.89 12.73
CA MET A 419 -14.26 14.54 13.03
C MET A 419 -14.06 15.74 12.10
N TYR A 420 -14.11 15.58 10.78
CA TYR A 420 -13.81 16.68 9.84
C TYR A 420 -14.92 17.73 9.74
N PHE A 421 -16.19 17.36 9.84
CA PHE A 421 -17.34 18.26 9.64
C PHE A 421 -17.95 18.80 10.93
N ARG A 422 -17.31 18.54 12.08
CA ARG A 422 -17.70 19.14 13.35
C ARG A 422 -17.73 20.66 13.31
N LYS A 423 -18.52 21.23 14.22
CA LYS A 423 -18.40 22.63 14.58
C LYS A 423 -17.05 22.88 15.26
N GLN A 424 -16.26 23.78 14.68
CA GLN A 424 -14.93 24.12 15.17
C GLN A 424 -15.00 24.93 16.48
N PRO A 425 -14.08 24.72 17.43
CA PRO A 425 -14.00 25.53 18.64
C PRO A 425 -13.66 27.00 18.35
N GLN A 426 -14.11 27.91 19.23
CA GLN A 426 -13.62 29.29 19.24
C GLN A 426 -12.42 29.39 20.19
N SER A 427 -11.46 30.27 19.90
CA SER A 427 -10.23 30.40 20.70
C SER A 427 -10.51 30.43 22.21
N GLY A 428 -9.96 29.46 22.95
CA GLY A 428 -10.11 29.31 24.39
C GLY A 428 -11.42 28.67 24.86
N GLN A 429 -12.22 28.09 23.97
CA GLN A 429 -13.46 27.35 24.28
C GLN A 429 -13.42 25.96 23.65
N THR A 430 -14.18 25.01 24.21
CA THR A 430 -14.40 23.69 23.61
C THR A 430 -15.67 23.68 22.77
N THR A 431 -15.81 22.69 21.88
CA THR A 431 -17.09 22.40 21.22
C THR A 431 -17.39 20.93 21.31
N LEU A 432 -18.59 20.60 21.81
CA LEU A 432 -19.12 19.24 21.85
C LEU A 432 -19.95 18.98 20.59
N SER A 433 -19.52 18.01 19.80
CA SER A 433 -20.33 17.39 18.75
C SER A 433 -21.01 16.15 19.32
N SER A 434 -22.29 15.96 19.02
CA SER A 434 -22.99 14.73 19.41
C SER A 434 -24.00 14.33 18.34
N GLU A 435 -23.90 13.08 17.90
CA GLU A 435 -24.79 12.49 16.93
C GLU A 435 -25.27 11.11 17.41
N TYR A 436 -26.40 10.68 16.88
CA TYR A 436 -26.95 9.36 17.11
C TYR A 436 -26.92 8.58 15.81
N VAL A 437 -26.51 7.31 15.86
CA VAL A 437 -26.55 6.38 14.74
C VAL A 437 -27.22 5.07 15.16
N TYR A 438 -27.78 4.34 14.20
CA TYR A 438 -28.31 3.00 14.42
C TYR A 438 -27.27 1.97 14.00
N MET A 439 -26.90 1.07 14.92
CA MET A 439 -25.92 0.00 14.69
C MET A 439 -26.64 -1.27 14.23
N ALA A 440 -26.66 -1.52 12.93
CA ALA A 440 -27.35 -2.65 12.29
C ALA A 440 -26.48 -3.93 12.17
N TYR A 441 -25.31 -3.94 12.82
CA TYR A 441 -24.37 -5.06 12.82
C TYR A 441 -23.88 -5.40 14.24
N ASP A 442 -23.23 -6.55 14.39
CA ASP A 442 -22.58 -6.93 15.65
C ASP A 442 -21.20 -6.27 15.73
N TYR A 443 -21.08 -5.27 16.59
CA TYR A 443 -19.89 -4.43 16.74
C TYR A 443 -19.05 -4.78 17.99
N GLY A 444 -19.45 -5.79 18.76
CA GLY A 444 -18.73 -6.16 19.99
C GLY A 444 -18.78 -5.06 21.07
N ASP A 445 -17.61 -4.65 21.58
CA ASP A 445 -17.51 -3.60 22.59
C ASP A 445 -17.52 -2.21 21.96
N TYR A 446 -18.47 -1.37 22.38
CA TYR A 446 -18.68 -0.05 21.81
C TYR A 446 -17.52 0.93 22.09
N TYR A 447 -16.85 0.82 23.24
CA TYR A 447 -15.75 1.73 23.57
C TYR A 447 -14.48 1.34 22.81
N ASP A 448 -14.23 0.03 22.66
CA ASP A 448 -13.19 -0.47 21.75
C ASP A 448 -13.41 -0.03 20.30
N LEU A 449 -14.66 -0.09 19.81
CA LEU A 449 -15.01 0.43 18.48
C LEU A 449 -14.71 1.93 18.33
N LEU A 450 -15.02 2.74 19.36
CA LEU A 450 -14.72 4.17 19.35
C LEU A 450 -13.22 4.47 19.30
N ASP A 451 -12.42 3.71 20.05
CA ASP A 451 -10.96 3.85 20.04
C ASP A 451 -10.38 3.48 18.67
N ARG A 452 -10.82 2.37 18.06
CA ARG A 452 -10.42 1.97 16.71
C ARG A 452 -10.86 2.97 15.64
N ALA A 453 -12.07 3.52 15.74
CA ALA A 453 -12.56 4.56 14.83
C ALA A 453 -11.74 5.86 14.94
N PHE A 454 -11.26 6.18 16.15
CA PHE A 454 -10.37 7.31 16.35
C PHE A 454 -9.03 7.09 15.67
N ASP A 455 -8.40 5.94 15.88
CA ASP A 455 -7.13 5.57 15.22
C ASP A 455 -7.27 5.61 13.69
N TYR A 456 -8.42 5.14 13.17
CA TYR A 456 -8.76 5.21 11.74
C TYR A 456 -8.80 6.64 11.19
N SER A 457 -9.35 7.60 11.96
CA SER A 457 -9.51 8.99 11.48
C SER A 457 -8.17 9.70 11.24
N GLY A 458 -7.10 9.28 11.93
CA GLY A 458 -5.74 9.78 11.74
C GLY A 458 -5.59 11.29 11.92
N ILE A 459 -6.48 11.93 12.69
CA ILE A 459 -6.52 13.37 12.93
C ILE A 459 -5.75 13.72 14.21
N THR A 460 -4.85 14.70 14.10
CA THR A 460 -4.11 15.20 15.27
C THR A 460 -4.92 16.27 15.98
N GLY A 461 -5.15 16.10 17.29
CA GLY A 461 -5.94 17.04 18.07
C GLY A 461 -5.95 16.73 19.54
N SER A 462 -6.40 17.70 20.34
CA SER A 462 -6.88 17.43 21.70
C SER A 462 -8.40 17.33 21.69
N TYR A 463 -8.91 16.24 22.25
CA TYR A 463 -10.34 15.90 22.30
C TYR A 463 -10.64 14.98 23.50
N ASN A 464 -11.92 14.88 23.85
CA ASN A 464 -12.47 13.81 24.69
C ASN A 464 -13.52 13.04 23.89
N LEU A 465 -13.37 11.71 23.84
CA LEU A 465 -14.38 10.82 23.30
C LEU A 465 -15.33 10.36 24.40
N GLY A 466 -16.59 10.18 24.03
CA GLY A 466 -17.61 9.65 24.91
C GLY A 466 -18.82 9.17 24.12
N GLY A 467 -19.82 8.71 24.85
CA GLY A 467 -21.02 8.19 24.23
C GLY A 467 -21.71 7.13 25.06
N SER A 468 -22.74 6.54 24.46
CA SER A 468 -23.47 5.41 25.04
C SER A 468 -24.26 4.72 23.96
N VAL A 469 -24.49 3.42 24.10
CA VAL A 469 -25.40 2.67 23.22
C VAL A 469 -26.56 2.09 24.02
N VAL A 470 -27.77 2.24 23.50
CA VAL A 470 -29.01 1.67 24.06
C VAL A 470 -29.86 1.15 22.91
N ASP A 471 -30.26 -0.12 22.95
CA ASP A 471 -31.12 -0.76 21.95
C ASP A 471 -30.65 -0.52 20.51
N ASN A 472 -29.36 -0.76 20.24
CA ASN A 472 -28.65 -0.52 18.96
C ASN A 472 -28.57 0.95 18.50
N VAL A 473 -29.05 1.91 19.29
CA VAL A 473 -28.84 3.33 19.02
C VAL A 473 -27.62 3.82 19.77
N ALA A 474 -26.54 4.07 19.04
CA ALA A 474 -25.30 4.60 19.59
C ALA A 474 -25.31 6.13 19.54
N ASN A 475 -24.99 6.75 20.67
CA ASN A 475 -24.69 8.16 20.78
C ASN A 475 -23.17 8.34 20.78
N ILE A 476 -22.65 9.07 19.80
CA ILE A 476 -21.24 9.42 19.69
C ILE A 476 -21.08 10.85 20.20
N GLN A 477 -20.12 11.08 21.10
CA GLN A 477 -19.81 12.41 21.64
C GLN A 477 -18.33 12.71 21.46
N ILE A 478 -18.06 13.87 20.89
CA ILE A 478 -16.69 14.32 20.65
C ILE A 478 -16.56 15.77 21.12
N GLU A 479 -15.88 15.97 22.24
CA GLU A 479 -15.51 17.30 22.71
C GLU A 479 -14.13 17.68 22.16
N PHE A 480 -14.04 18.74 21.36
CA PHE A 480 -12.78 19.20 20.81
C PHE A 480 -12.28 20.48 21.45
N PHE A 481 -10.97 20.52 21.66
CA PHE A 481 -10.23 21.68 22.21
C PHE A 481 -9.46 22.42 21.13
N THR A 482 -9.24 21.78 19.98
CA THR A 482 -8.35 22.23 18.91
C THR A 482 -9.13 22.71 17.69
N VAL A 483 -8.66 23.82 17.11
CA VAL A 483 -9.22 24.42 15.89
C VAL A 483 -8.46 23.86 14.70
N ASP A 484 -9.20 23.32 13.74
CA ASP A 484 -8.69 22.71 12.51
C ASP A 484 -8.29 23.75 11.44
N THR A 485 -7.59 24.79 11.89
CA THR A 485 -6.97 25.81 11.06
C THR A 485 -5.68 26.26 11.75
N PRO A 486 -4.52 26.19 11.08
CA PRO A 486 -3.27 26.60 11.70
C PRO A 486 -3.31 28.08 12.07
N SER A 487 -2.69 28.41 13.20
CA SER A 487 -2.72 29.78 13.78
C SER A 487 -1.37 30.49 13.72
N TYR A 488 -0.29 29.79 13.38
CA TYR A 488 1.00 30.37 13.05
C TYR A 488 1.66 29.59 11.91
N ALA A 489 2.42 30.30 11.08
CA ALA A 489 3.28 29.70 10.06
C ALA A 489 4.54 29.12 10.71
N SER A 490 5.21 28.20 10.00
CA SER A 490 6.53 27.73 10.41
C SER A 490 7.46 28.90 10.67
N SER A 491 8.26 28.81 11.74
CA SER A 491 9.32 29.77 11.99
C SER A 491 10.51 29.41 11.10
N TYR A 492 10.68 30.13 9.99
CA TYR A 492 11.88 30.06 9.17
C TYR A 492 13.13 30.12 10.06
N ASP A 493 13.86 29.01 10.14
CA ASP A 493 15.14 28.91 10.82
C ASP A 493 16.17 28.41 9.82
N ALA A 494 17.12 29.28 9.49
CA ALA A 494 18.18 28.99 8.53
C ALA A 494 19.05 27.78 8.92
N ARG A 495 18.93 27.24 10.14
CA ARG A 495 19.57 25.98 10.54
C ARG A 495 18.90 24.73 9.97
N TYR A 496 17.60 24.81 9.65
CA TYR A 496 16.78 23.72 9.13
C TYR A 496 16.29 24.02 7.70
N HIS A 497 16.82 25.08 7.07
CA HIS A 497 16.61 25.34 5.65
C HIS A 497 17.69 24.64 4.84
N TYR A 498 17.26 23.75 3.97
CA TYR A 498 18.13 23.03 3.06
C TYR A 498 17.90 23.55 1.64
N ASP A 499 18.98 23.89 0.93
CA ASP A 499 18.89 24.18 -0.51
C ASP A 499 18.47 22.87 -1.20
N SER A 500 17.40 22.88 -2.01
CA SER A 500 17.04 21.69 -2.79
C SER A 500 18.10 21.40 -3.85
N LEU A 501 18.59 20.17 -3.88
CA LEU A 501 19.31 19.60 -5.01
C LEU A 501 18.33 19.42 -6.16
N ASP A 502 18.69 19.84 -7.37
CA ASP A 502 17.93 19.51 -8.59
C ASP A 502 18.23 18.04 -8.99
N ALA A 503 17.90 17.12 -8.09
CA ALA A 503 18.22 15.70 -8.21
C ALA A 503 17.35 14.99 -9.25
N LEU A 504 16.10 15.43 -9.36
CA LEU A 504 15.08 14.84 -10.22
C LEU A 504 14.50 15.88 -11.19
N PRO A 505 14.29 15.52 -12.47
CA PRO A 505 13.71 16.41 -13.46
C PRO A 505 12.18 16.47 -13.32
N VAL A 506 11.67 17.28 -12.38
CA VAL A 506 10.22 17.54 -12.25
C VAL A 506 9.63 17.81 -13.64
N HIS A 507 8.59 17.06 -14.00
CA HIS A 507 7.92 17.31 -15.27
C HIS A 507 7.22 18.68 -15.27
N TRP A 508 7.51 19.48 -16.30
CA TRP A 508 6.85 20.77 -16.54
C TRP A 508 5.98 20.67 -17.78
N ASN A 509 4.71 21.07 -17.65
CA ASN A 509 3.73 21.07 -18.72
C ASN A 509 4.01 22.19 -19.75
N ALA A 510 5.02 21.97 -20.60
CA ALA A 510 5.46 22.95 -21.60
C ALA A 510 4.46 23.15 -22.74
N ASN A 511 3.58 22.17 -23.00
CA ASN A 511 2.59 22.25 -24.08
C ASN A 511 1.29 22.96 -23.66
N GLY A 512 1.08 23.20 -22.36
CA GLY A 512 -0.07 23.90 -21.79
C GLY A 512 -1.39 23.14 -21.90
N SER A 513 -1.36 21.84 -22.20
CA SER A 513 -2.56 20.98 -22.20
C SER A 513 -3.05 20.77 -20.77
N LYS A 514 -4.36 20.75 -20.56
CA LYS A 514 -4.94 20.66 -19.22
C LYS A 514 -5.81 19.43 -19.09
N ARG A 515 -5.77 18.82 -17.91
CA ARG A 515 -6.73 17.78 -17.54
C ARG A 515 -8.02 18.36 -17.02
N GLN A 516 -9.07 17.58 -17.14
CA GLN A 516 -10.29 17.83 -16.39
C GLN A 516 -10.11 17.26 -14.97
N TYR A 517 -9.97 18.13 -13.99
CA TYR A 517 -9.89 17.71 -12.59
C TYR A 517 -11.24 17.20 -12.08
N PHE A 518 -11.20 16.20 -11.20
CA PHE A 518 -12.38 15.53 -10.65
C PHE A 518 -13.34 14.97 -11.73
N ALA A 519 -12.83 14.54 -12.88
CA ALA A 519 -13.65 14.08 -14.01
C ALA A 519 -14.59 12.91 -13.66
N ASN A 520 -14.17 12.02 -12.76
CA ASN A 520 -14.97 10.87 -12.29
C ASN A 520 -15.41 10.99 -10.82
N ALA A 521 -15.35 12.19 -10.25
CA ALA A 521 -15.77 12.38 -8.87
C ALA A 521 -17.29 12.23 -8.73
N GLY A 522 -17.73 11.82 -7.55
CA GLY A 522 -19.13 11.82 -7.14
C GLY A 522 -19.69 13.23 -6.98
N SER A 523 -20.76 13.35 -6.21
CA SER A 523 -21.42 14.63 -5.92
C SER A 523 -20.46 15.66 -5.32
N SER A 524 -20.77 16.94 -5.50
CA SER A 524 -20.00 18.02 -4.90
C SER A 524 -20.30 18.19 -3.42
N VAL A 525 -19.27 18.44 -2.60
CA VAL A 525 -19.39 18.65 -1.15
C VAL A 525 -18.79 19.99 -0.76
N SER A 526 -19.55 20.81 -0.04
CA SER A 526 -19.10 22.13 0.42
C SER A 526 -18.10 22.00 1.56
N VAL A 527 -16.92 22.62 1.43
CA VAL A 527 -15.81 22.52 2.41
C VAL A 527 -15.31 23.88 2.87
N TRP A 528 -14.81 23.97 4.10
CA TRP A 528 -14.22 25.18 4.69
C TRP A 528 -12.72 25.01 4.95
N THR A 529 -12.31 23.92 5.63
CA THR A 529 -10.89 23.65 5.94
C THR A 529 -10.22 22.86 4.82
N THR A 530 -8.89 22.94 4.74
CA THR A 530 -8.08 22.11 3.83
C THR A 530 -8.20 20.63 4.17
N ASP A 531 -8.30 20.28 5.44
CA ASP A 531 -8.52 18.91 5.89
C ASP A 531 -9.87 18.34 5.41
N GLN A 532 -10.96 19.11 5.47
CA GLN A 532 -12.23 18.75 4.81
C GLN A 532 -12.06 18.59 3.29
N MET A 533 -11.30 19.48 2.66
CA MET A 533 -11.05 19.46 1.21
C MET A 533 -10.30 18.19 0.78
N PHE A 534 -9.22 17.84 1.49
CA PHE A 534 -8.45 16.61 1.27
C PHE A 534 -9.32 15.38 1.47
N ARG A 535 -10.04 15.29 2.60
CA ARG A 535 -10.79 14.08 2.93
C ARG A 535 -11.94 13.81 1.97
N VAL A 536 -12.67 14.86 1.57
CA VAL A 536 -13.73 14.76 0.55
C VAL A 536 -13.17 14.25 -0.79
N ALA A 537 -11.99 14.73 -1.20
CA ALA A 537 -11.34 14.29 -2.44
C ALA A 537 -10.90 12.83 -2.37
N GLU A 538 -10.33 12.39 -1.24
CA GLU A 538 -9.90 11.00 -1.01
C GLU A 538 -11.08 10.01 -1.03
N LYS A 539 -12.25 10.43 -0.53
CA LYS A 539 -13.51 9.67 -0.65
C LYS A 539 -14.10 9.66 -2.07
N GLY A 540 -13.47 10.35 -3.03
CA GLY A 540 -13.88 10.36 -4.42
C GLY A 540 -14.96 11.40 -4.76
N TYR A 541 -15.21 12.38 -3.88
CA TYR A 541 -16.15 13.47 -4.13
C TYR A 541 -15.42 14.75 -4.58
N MET A 542 -16.16 15.68 -5.19
CA MET A 542 -15.60 16.97 -5.59
C MET A 542 -15.74 18.00 -4.45
N PRO A 543 -14.65 18.42 -3.79
CA PRO A 543 -14.73 19.48 -2.80
C PRO A 543 -15.02 20.82 -3.48
N VAL A 544 -15.93 21.58 -2.90
CA VAL A 544 -16.28 22.96 -3.31
C VAL A 544 -15.98 23.89 -2.15
N PRO A 545 -14.81 24.55 -2.17
CA PRO A 545 -14.44 25.49 -1.12
C PRO A 545 -15.42 26.65 -1.01
N GLN A 546 -15.76 27.00 0.23
CA GLN A 546 -16.56 28.18 0.53
C GLN A 546 -15.75 29.46 0.35
N ARG A 547 -16.38 30.50 -0.19
CA ARG A 547 -15.72 31.79 -0.43
C ARG A 547 -15.13 32.39 0.85
N GLY A 548 -13.86 32.74 0.80
CA GLY A 548 -13.08 33.31 1.90
C GLY A 548 -12.51 32.28 2.88
N SER A 549 -12.68 30.99 2.63
CA SER A 549 -12.14 29.92 3.48
C SER A 549 -10.65 29.65 3.19
N PRO A 550 -9.92 29.01 4.12
CA PRO A 550 -8.57 28.50 3.84
C PRO A 550 -8.54 27.55 2.63
N ALA A 551 -9.54 26.68 2.49
CA ALA A 551 -9.66 25.76 1.37
C ALA A 551 -9.76 26.45 0.00
N GLU A 552 -10.39 27.64 -0.10
CA GLU A 552 -10.53 28.34 -1.39
C GLU A 552 -9.16 28.67 -1.98
N LYS A 553 -8.26 29.24 -1.17
CA LYS A 553 -6.91 29.61 -1.61
C LYS A 553 -6.07 28.38 -1.96
N ALA A 554 -6.12 27.36 -1.11
CA ALA A 554 -5.38 26.12 -1.32
C ALA A 554 -5.85 25.39 -2.59
N TYR A 555 -7.16 25.38 -2.87
CA TYR A 555 -7.72 24.80 -4.08
C TYR A 555 -7.28 25.54 -5.33
N GLU A 556 -7.36 26.88 -5.34
CA GLU A 556 -6.88 27.69 -6.47
C GLU A 556 -5.38 27.46 -6.73
N TYR A 557 -4.59 27.34 -5.67
CA TYR A 557 -3.16 27.04 -5.78
C TYR A 557 -2.92 25.63 -6.34
N ALA A 558 -3.66 24.62 -5.87
CA ALA A 558 -3.59 23.25 -6.37
C ALA A 558 -3.93 23.13 -7.88
N VAL A 559 -4.95 23.85 -8.35
CA VAL A 559 -5.25 23.95 -9.80
C VAL A 559 -4.04 24.49 -10.55
N GLY A 560 -3.44 25.56 -10.05
CA GLY A 560 -2.25 26.17 -10.67
C GLY A 560 -1.05 25.22 -10.72
N ILE A 561 -0.80 24.46 -9.64
CA ILE A 561 0.23 23.43 -9.60
C ILE A 561 0.00 22.40 -10.71
N LEU A 562 -1.18 21.76 -10.70
CA LEU A 562 -1.48 20.68 -11.64
C LEU A 562 -1.46 21.18 -13.09
N ASP A 563 -1.91 22.40 -13.35
CA ASP A 563 -1.81 23.02 -14.68
C ASP A 563 -0.35 23.18 -15.14
N SER A 564 0.59 23.35 -14.20
CA SER A 564 2.01 23.55 -14.49
C SER A 564 2.84 22.27 -14.60
N ILE A 565 2.39 21.15 -14.02
CA ILE A 565 3.16 19.88 -13.98
C ILE A 565 2.46 18.71 -14.65
N VAL A 566 1.15 18.76 -14.91
CA VAL A 566 0.40 17.64 -15.50
C VAL A 566 -0.09 17.99 -16.91
N SER A 567 0.16 17.12 -17.88
CA SER A 567 -0.41 17.20 -19.24
C SER A 567 -1.59 16.25 -19.44
N ALA A 568 -2.39 16.51 -20.48
CA ALA A 568 -3.61 15.73 -20.75
C ALA A 568 -3.34 14.30 -21.23
N ASP A 569 -2.13 14.01 -21.72
CA ASP A 569 -1.70 12.75 -22.33
C ASP A 569 -0.90 11.83 -21.40
N MET A 570 -0.49 12.33 -20.22
CA MET A 570 0.11 11.50 -19.18
C MET A 570 -0.87 10.40 -18.72
N ASP A 571 -0.34 9.24 -18.35
CA ASP A 571 -1.10 8.20 -17.64
C ASP A 571 -1.09 8.44 -16.12
N ASP A 572 -1.76 7.58 -15.36
CA ASP A 572 -1.87 7.70 -13.90
C ASP A 572 -0.50 7.66 -13.21
N MET A 573 0.43 6.84 -13.70
CA MET A 573 1.78 6.72 -13.13
C MET A 573 2.57 8.02 -13.30
N HIS A 574 2.66 8.54 -14.53
CA HIS A 574 3.40 9.78 -14.80
C HIS A 574 2.77 11.00 -14.09
N THR A 575 1.46 10.95 -13.83
CA THR A 575 0.76 11.97 -13.02
C THR A 575 1.19 11.91 -11.57
N ALA A 576 1.17 10.72 -10.97
CA ALA A 576 1.57 10.50 -9.59
C ALA A 576 3.05 10.89 -9.41
N LEU A 577 3.89 10.54 -10.38
CA LEU A 577 5.31 10.91 -10.42
C LEU A 577 5.49 12.43 -10.42
N ALA A 578 4.86 13.14 -11.35
CA ALA A 578 4.99 14.60 -11.44
C ALA A 578 4.56 15.30 -10.13
N ILE A 579 3.49 14.82 -9.50
CA ILE A 579 3.01 15.32 -8.19
C ILE A 579 4.00 15.01 -7.07
N TYR A 580 4.50 13.77 -7.01
CA TYR A 580 5.49 13.31 -6.03
C TYR A 580 6.76 14.15 -6.07
N GLU A 581 7.35 14.31 -7.26
CA GLU A 581 8.55 15.11 -7.49
C GLU A 581 8.30 16.60 -7.18
N TYR A 582 7.14 17.14 -7.59
CA TYR A 582 6.81 18.54 -7.32
C TYR A 582 6.72 18.85 -5.81
N ILE A 583 6.15 17.95 -5.01
CA ILE A 583 6.01 18.17 -3.56
C ILE A 583 7.40 18.29 -2.91
N MET A 584 8.31 17.37 -3.19
CA MET A 584 9.70 17.44 -2.69
C MET A 584 10.45 18.64 -3.26
N TYR A 585 10.15 19.03 -4.50
CA TYR A 585 10.77 20.22 -5.10
C TYR A 585 10.30 21.54 -4.47
N LYS A 586 9.02 21.62 -4.11
CA LYS A 586 8.40 22.80 -3.50
C LYS A 586 8.80 22.94 -2.03
N ASN A 587 8.71 21.85 -1.30
CA ASN A 587 8.77 21.81 0.16
C ASN A 587 10.21 21.67 0.67
N THR A 588 10.48 22.25 1.82
CA THR A 588 11.63 21.90 2.67
C THR A 588 11.09 21.30 3.95
N TYR A 589 11.64 20.17 4.39
CA TYR A 589 11.12 19.46 5.54
C TYR A 589 11.32 20.26 6.83
N ASP A 590 10.23 20.52 7.56
CA ASP A 590 10.28 21.36 8.77
C ASP A 590 10.76 20.57 10.00
N GLY A 591 12.07 20.38 10.10
CA GLY A 591 12.70 19.75 11.28
C GLY A 591 12.52 20.53 12.60
N SER A 592 12.03 21.78 12.56
CA SER A 592 11.91 22.62 13.76
C SER A 592 10.71 22.27 14.64
N VAL A 593 9.76 21.49 14.11
CA VAL A 593 8.52 21.10 14.81
C VAL A 593 8.54 19.68 15.38
N LEU A 594 9.66 18.95 15.23
CA LEU A 594 9.78 17.55 15.66
C LEU A 594 9.59 17.35 17.18
N ASP A 595 9.98 18.34 17.98
CA ASP A 595 9.87 18.30 19.46
C ASP A 595 8.56 18.91 19.98
N TYR A 596 7.60 19.23 19.10
CA TYR A 596 6.35 19.88 19.52
C TYR A 596 5.42 18.90 20.25
N ASP A 597 4.79 19.38 21.32
CA ASP A 597 3.65 18.68 21.89
C ASP A 597 2.38 18.87 21.02
N ILE A 598 1.32 18.13 21.33
CA ILE A 598 0.05 18.19 20.57
C ILE A 598 -0.51 19.62 20.53
N ASP A 599 -0.43 20.38 21.62
CA ASP A 599 -0.96 21.74 21.70
C ASP A 599 -0.19 22.71 20.79
N GLN A 600 1.10 22.45 20.55
CA GLN A 600 1.92 23.18 19.59
C GLN A 600 1.64 22.71 18.16
N SER A 601 1.67 21.39 17.90
CA SER A 601 1.53 20.80 16.56
C SER A 601 0.23 21.22 15.87
N VAL A 602 -0.91 21.13 16.57
CA VAL A 602 -2.23 21.49 16.03
C VAL A 602 -2.36 22.95 15.60
N LYS A 603 -1.46 23.82 16.08
CA LYS A 603 -1.45 25.25 15.74
C LYS A 603 -0.48 25.58 14.61
N SER A 604 0.46 24.70 14.29
CA SER A 604 1.51 24.92 13.30
C SER A 604 1.03 24.59 11.90
N ALA A 605 1.27 25.47 10.93
CA ALA A 605 0.95 25.22 9.52
C ALA A 605 1.72 24.03 8.93
N SER A 606 2.84 23.61 9.51
CA SER A 606 3.71 22.54 8.98
C SER A 606 3.00 21.17 8.89
N PHE A 607 1.90 20.97 9.62
CA PHE A 607 1.08 19.74 9.60
C PHE A 607 -0.13 19.83 8.65
N TYR A 608 -0.35 20.97 7.99
CA TYR A 608 -1.50 21.21 7.13
C TYR A 608 -1.09 21.52 5.69
N MET A 609 -1.97 21.20 4.73
CA MET A 609 -1.71 21.43 3.31
C MET A 609 -1.42 22.90 2.97
N GLU A 610 -1.87 23.86 3.77
CA GLU A 610 -1.57 25.29 3.61
C GLU A 610 -0.07 25.60 3.58
N SER A 611 0.77 24.79 4.24
CA SER A 611 2.22 24.95 4.18
C SER A 611 2.79 24.70 2.78
N ILE A 612 2.16 23.82 1.98
CA ILE A 612 2.61 23.41 0.64
C ILE A 612 1.80 24.12 -0.46
N LEU A 613 0.49 24.23 -0.28
CA LEU A 613 -0.47 24.85 -1.19
C LEU A 613 -0.55 26.37 -0.99
N SER A 614 0.59 27.04 -0.95
CA SER A 614 0.68 28.49 -0.81
C SER A 614 1.84 29.12 -1.59
N GLU A 615 1.70 30.42 -1.87
CA GLU A 615 2.75 31.22 -2.51
C GLU A 615 3.94 31.42 -1.57
N GLY A 616 5.16 31.32 -2.10
CA GLY A 616 6.40 31.55 -1.34
C GLY A 616 7.10 30.28 -0.88
N GLU A 617 7.82 30.37 0.23
CA GLU A 617 8.54 29.24 0.84
C GLU A 617 7.58 28.25 1.50
N SER A 618 7.90 26.95 1.44
CA SER A 618 7.05 25.85 1.93
C SER A 618 7.81 25.05 2.98
N PHE A 619 7.20 24.89 4.15
CA PHE A 619 7.77 24.18 5.30
C PHE A 619 6.71 23.24 5.90
N GLY A 620 6.58 22.06 5.30
CA GLY A 620 5.67 21.01 5.71
C GLY A 620 6.43 19.78 6.23
N VAL A 621 5.79 19.03 7.12
CA VAL A 621 6.23 17.70 7.54
C VAL A 621 5.39 16.62 6.85
N CYS A 622 5.61 15.34 7.22
CA CYS A 622 4.97 14.18 6.62
C CYS A 622 3.43 14.29 6.51
N ASP A 623 2.77 14.90 7.51
CA ASP A 623 1.31 15.09 7.49
C ASP A 623 0.86 16.04 6.36
N ALA A 624 1.51 17.19 6.22
CA ALA A 624 1.19 18.14 5.14
C ALA A 624 1.51 17.57 3.76
N MET A 625 2.66 16.89 3.63
CA MET A 625 3.11 16.28 2.38
C MET A 625 2.17 15.16 1.92
N SER A 626 1.78 14.26 2.83
CA SER A 626 0.90 13.14 2.52
C SER A 626 -0.53 13.56 2.20
N LYS A 627 -1.09 14.54 2.93
CA LYS A 627 -2.40 15.14 2.60
C LYS A 627 -2.38 15.82 1.23
N THR A 628 -1.31 16.55 0.93
CA THR A 628 -1.15 17.25 -0.35
C THR A 628 -1.02 16.27 -1.51
N LEU A 629 -0.24 15.20 -1.37
CA LEU A 629 -0.11 14.17 -2.40
C LEU A 629 -1.44 13.48 -2.68
N SER A 630 -2.15 13.05 -1.63
CA SER A 630 -3.48 12.44 -1.78
C SER A 630 -4.46 13.39 -2.46
N PHE A 631 -4.51 14.67 -2.03
CA PHE A 631 -5.41 15.64 -2.63
C PHE A 631 -5.11 15.91 -4.11
N LEU A 632 -3.85 16.16 -4.46
CA LEU A 632 -3.45 16.44 -5.85
C LEU A 632 -3.68 15.25 -6.76
N CYS A 633 -3.38 14.03 -6.30
CA CYS A 633 -3.63 12.79 -7.06
C CYS A 633 -5.13 12.61 -7.31
N ASN A 634 -5.98 12.66 -6.25
CA ASN A 634 -7.42 12.47 -6.41
C ASN A 634 -8.06 13.58 -7.26
N MET A 635 -7.57 14.82 -7.15
CA MET A 635 -7.95 15.93 -8.02
C MET A 635 -7.60 15.67 -9.49
N ALA A 636 -6.42 15.09 -9.76
CA ALA A 636 -5.98 14.66 -11.08
C ALA A 636 -6.58 13.33 -11.56
N ASN A 637 -7.52 12.76 -10.79
CA ASN A 637 -8.21 11.49 -11.05
C ASN A 637 -7.30 10.25 -10.94
N VAL A 638 -6.24 10.34 -10.14
CA VAL A 638 -5.41 9.20 -9.72
C VAL A 638 -5.78 8.86 -8.28
N LYS A 639 -6.33 7.66 -8.04
CA LYS A 639 -6.79 7.30 -6.69
C LYS A 639 -5.60 7.22 -5.73
N ALA A 640 -5.68 7.95 -4.64
CA ALA A 640 -4.67 7.95 -3.59
C ALA A 640 -5.35 7.97 -2.22
N VAL A 641 -4.73 7.35 -1.23
CA VAL A 641 -5.14 7.41 0.18
C VAL A 641 -3.95 7.80 1.04
N ARG A 642 -4.18 8.57 2.09
CA ARG A 642 -3.22 8.82 3.15
C ARG A 642 -3.23 7.65 4.13
N VAL A 643 -2.04 7.24 4.54
CA VAL A 643 -1.81 6.24 5.58
C VAL A 643 -1.13 6.91 6.76
N VAL A 644 -1.54 6.54 7.97
CA VAL A 644 -0.92 6.97 9.23
C VAL A 644 -0.43 5.78 10.00
N GLY A 645 0.72 5.93 10.65
CA GLY A 645 1.34 4.81 11.32
C GLY A 645 2.59 5.19 12.09
N TYR A 646 3.40 4.18 12.37
CA TYR A 646 4.77 4.36 12.79
C TYR A 646 5.71 4.13 11.60
N ALA A 647 6.78 4.91 11.56
CA ALA A 647 7.91 4.62 10.69
C ALA A 647 9.24 4.68 11.46
N GLY A 648 10.23 3.92 10.99
CA GLY A 648 11.53 3.76 11.62
C GLY A 648 11.65 2.53 12.53
N THR A 649 12.88 2.20 12.90
CA THR A 649 13.23 1.05 13.74
C THR A 649 13.85 1.51 15.05
N GLY A 650 13.76 0.71 16.12
CA GLY A 650 14.52 0.97 17.35
C GLY A 650 14.13 2.27 18.04
N ALA A 651 15.12 3.08 18.40
CA ALA A 651 14.90 4.33 19.14
C ALA A 651 14.37 5.46 18.23
N ASP A 652 14.54 5.32 16.92
CA ASP A 652 14.13 6.30 15.90
C ASP A 652 12.71 6.05 15.37
N LYS A 653 12.01 5.03 15.89
CA LYS A 653 10.60 4.76 15.56
C LYS A 653 9.70 5.90 16.06
N GLY A 654 9.02 6.58 15.13
CA GLY A 654 8.14 7.71 15.41
C GLY A 654 6.83 7.66 14.63
N GLY A 655 5.88 8.52 14.99
CA GLY A 655 4.64 8.69 14.22
C GLY A 655 4.96 9.25 12.83
N HIS A 656 4.32 8.70 11.80
CA HIS A 656 4.57 9.05 10.40
C HIS A 656 3.30 9.01 9.56
N ALA A 657 3.31 9.70 8.43
CA ALA A 657 2.23 9.70 7.46
C ALA A 657 2.79 9.62 6.04
N TRP A 658 2.26 8.69 5.26
CA TRP A 658 2.63 8.45 3.85
C TRP A 658 1.36 8.22 3.03
N ASN A 659 1.49 7.71 1.80
CA ASN A 659 0.36 7.44 0.94
C ASN A 659 0.41 6.05 0.33
N LYS A 660 -0.76 5.60 -0.13
CA LYS A 660 -0.86 4.57 -1.16
C LYS A 660 -1.56 5.13 -2.38
N VAL A 661 -1.03 4.87 -3.56
CA VAL A 661 -1.55 5.35 -4.85
C VAL A 661 -1.89 4.16 -5.73
N ARG A 662 -3.03 4.22 -6.41
CA ARG A 662 -3.51 3.14 -7.27
C ARG A 662 -3.06 3.36 -8.71
N ILE A 663 -2.12 2.53 -9.18
CA ILE A 663 -1.59 2.52 -10.54
C ILE A 663 -1.99 1.21 -11.21
N ASP A 664 -2.55 1.29 -12.42
CA ASP A 664 -2.97 0.11 -13.20
C ASP A 664 -3.88 -0.87 -12.43
N GLY A 665 -4.73 -0.34 -11.56
CA GLY A 665 -5.67 -1.12 -10.76
C GLY A 665 -5.09 -1.70 -9.46
N MET A 666 -3.78 -1.59 -9.23
CA MET A 666 -3.08 -2.08 -8.04
C MET A 666 -2.62 -0.91 -7.16
N TRP A 667 -2.53 -1.13 -5.85
CA TRP A 667 -2.06 -0.10 -4.91
C TRP A 667 -0.56 -0.22 -4.66
N TYR A 668 0.10 0.92 -4.47
CA TYR A 668 1.51 1.00 -4.13
C TYR A 668 1.75 2.10 -3.11
N VAL A 669 2.70 1.89 -2.20
CA VAL A 669 3.21 2.90 -1.28
C VAL A 669 3.88 4.02 -2.07
N VAL A 670 3.60 5.25 -1.66
CA VAL A 670 4.30 6.45 -2.07
C VAL A 670 4.56 7.29 -0.83
N ASP A 671 5.84 7.53 -0.50
CA ASP A 671 6.23 8.39 0.62
C ASP A 671 7.12 9.55 0.12
N PRO A 672 6.54 10.75 -0.07
CA PRO A 672 7.33 11.92 -0.49
C PRO A 672 8.25 12.44 0.62
N THR A 673 8.03 12.04 1.88
CA THR A 673 8.89 12.46 3.00
C THR A 673 10.19 11.66 3.02
N TRP A 674 10.12 10.34 2.88
CA TRP A 674 11.33 9.51 2.83
C TRP A 674 11.99 9.52 1.44
N GLY A 675 11.26 9.94 0.40
CA GLY A 675 11.84 10.36 -0.87
C GLY A 675 12.69 11.63 -0.78
N ASP A 676 12.35 12.53 0.16
CA ASP A 676 13.08 13.76 0.46
C ASP A 676 14.33 13.45 1.32
N SER A 677 15.38 13.03 0.63
CA SER A 677 16.61 12.54 1.23
C SER A 677 17.57 13.66 1.62
N ASN A 678 18.27 13.51 2.75
CA ASN A 678 19.33 14.43 3.14
C ASN A 678 20.65 14.07 2.45
N VAL A 679 21.17 14.96 1.60
CA VAL A 679 22.42 14.75 0.88
C VAL A 679 23.55 15.52 1.55
N THR A 680 24.68 14.87 1.83
CA THR A 680 25.89 15.57 2.32
C THR A 680 26.84 15.90 1.18
N ILE A 681 27.03 17.20 0.92
CA ILE A 681 28.01 17.71 -0.03
C ILE A 681 29.29 18.13 0.69
N VAL A 682 30.43 17.55 0.28
CA VAL A 682 31.75 17.93 0.79
C VAL A 682 32.42 18.92 -0.15
N LYS A 683 32.63 20.15 0.32
CA LYS A 683 33.37 21.20 -0.39
C LYS A 683 34.81 21.29 0.08
N LYS A 684 35.75 21.44 -0.85
CA LYS A 684 37.17 21.68 -0.55
C LYS A 684 37.64 23.02 -1.12
N ASN A 685 38.26 23.84 -0.26
CA ASN A 685 38.92 25.08 -0.65
C ASN A 685 40.38 25.08 -0.14
N GLY A 686 41.32 24.72 -1.03
CA GLY A 686 42.72 24.50 -0.65
C GLY A 686 42.90 23.27 0.25
N LEU A 687 43.35 23.47 1.49
CA LEU A 687 43.50 22.42 2.51
C LEU A 687 42.30 22.33 3.47
N ARG A 688 41.25 23.14 3.29
CA ARG A 688 40.07 23.18 4.18
C ARG A 688 38.89 22.44 3.56
N TYR A 689 38.13 21.75 4.40
CA TYR A 689 36.88 21.07 4.06
C TYR A 689 35.71 21.81 4.73
N SER A 690 34.57 21.91 4.04
CA SER A 690 33.27 22.36 4.56
C SER A 690 32.18 21.44 4.06
N TYR A 691 31.08 21.33 4.82
CA TYR A 691 29.95 20.46 4.51
C TYR A 691 28.71 21.31 4.25
N GLU A 692 27.93 20.91 3.26
CA GLU A 692 26.59 21.41 2.97
C GLU A 692 25.64 20.22 3.02
N TYR A 693 24.42 20.46 3.48
CA TYR A 693 23.41 19.42 3.68
C TYR A 693 22.17 19.73 2.84
N PRO A 694 22.22 19.80 1.51
CA PRO A 694 21.00 19.99 0.72
C PRO A 694 20.03 18.82 0.90
N GLU A 695 18.74 19.11 0.79
CA GLU A 695 17.71 18.11 0.54
C GLU A 695 17.82 17.66 -0.91
N GLY A 696 17.58 16.39 -1.19
CA GLY A 696 17.57 15.83 -2.53
C GLY A 696 16.40 14.88 -2.68
N ALA A 697 15.72 14.96 -3.81
CA ALA A 697 14.63 14.05 -4.11
C ALA A 697 15.16 12.73 -4.69
N THR A 698 14.52 11.62 -4.33
CA THR A 698 14.82 10.27 -4.85
C THR A 698 13.52 9.53 -5.15
N HIS A 699 13.58 8.50 -5.98
CA HIS A 699 12.44 7.60 -6.21
C HIS A 699 12.46 6.37 -5.31
N ALA A 700 13.31 6.35 -4.29
CA ALA A 700 13.47 5.21 -3.38
C ALA A 700 12.16 4.81 -2.69
N TYR A 701 11.25 5.77 -2.47
CA TYR A 701 9.94 5.56 -1.84
C TYR A 701 8.76 5.82 -2.79
N PHE A 702 8.97 5.60 -4.09
CA PHE A 702 7.95 5.76 -5.11
C PHE A 702 7.50 4.40 -5.66
N LEU A 703 6.20 4.12 -5.53
CA LEU A 703 5.54 2.90 -6.01
C LEU A 703 6.09 1.59 -5.41
N LEU A 704 6.40 1.62 -4.12
CA LEU A 704 6.81 0.45 -3.36
C LEU A 704 5.62 -0.45 -2.98
N THR A 705 5.89 -1.69 -2.61
CA THR A 705 4.92 -2.58 -1.97
C THR A 705 5.00 -2.47 -0.46
N ASP A 706 3.99 -2.96 0.27
CA ASP A 706 4.00 -3.04 1.73
C ASP A 706 5.18 -3.91 2.20
N ALA A 707 5.54 -4.95 1.44
CA ALA A 707 6.69 -5.82 1.72
C ALA A 707 8.05 -5.14 1.46
N ASP A 708 8.10 -4.07 0.65
CA ASP A 708 9.35 -3.34 0.44
C ASP A 708 9.67 -2.40 1.62
N ILE A 709 8.69 -2.12 2.49
CA ILE A 709 8.81 -1.18 3.60
C ILE A 709 8.45 -1.77 4.98
N ASP A 710 8.07 -3.04 5.06
CA ASP A 710 7.48 -3.65 6.27
C ASP A 710 8.41 -3.63 7.48
N ASP A 711 9.72 -3.72 7.26
CA ASP A 711 10.75 -3.57 8.29
C ASP A 711 10.74 -2.18 8.96
N THR A 712 10.19 -1.18 8.27
CA THR A 712 10.29 0.23 8.68
C THR A 712 8.95 0.91 8.86
N HIS A 713 7.86 0.44 8.26
CA HIS A 713 6.56 1.12 8.25
C HIS A 713 5.44 0.21 8.74
N VAL A 714 4.65 0.71 9.69
CA VAL A 714 3.51 -0.02 10.26
C VAL A 714 2.31 0.92 10.35
N SER A 715 1.25 0.65 9.59
CA SER A 715 0.00 1.42 9.68
C SER A 715 -0.71 1.19 11.02
N TYR A 716 -1.42 2.21 11.50
CA TYR A 716 -2.33 2.11 12.65
C TYR A 716 -3.58 1.30 12.33
N THR A 717 -4.03 1.31 11.07
CA THR A 717 -5.27 0.66 10.64
C THR A 717 -5.01 -0.55 9.75
N LEU A 718 -5.93 -1.51 9.81
CA LEU A 718 -5.98 -2.68 8.92
C LEU A 718 -6.80 -2.43 7.65
N ASP A 719 -7.51 -1.31 7.58
CA ASP A 719 -8.44 -0.99 6.49
C ASP A 719 -7.77 -0.26 5.31
N ASP A 720 -6.47 0.07 5.44
CA ASP A 720 -5.73 0.61 4.31
C ASP A 720 -5.68 -0.42 3.18
N PRO A 721 -5.80 0.01 1.92
CA PRO A 721 -5.73 -0.92 0.80
C PRO A 721 -4.38 -1.65 0.82
N ALA A 722 -4.42 -2.98 0.77
CA ALA A 722 -3.22 -3.79 0.56
C ALA A 722 -2.58 -3.41 -0.77
N THR A 723 -1.26 -3.24 -0.76
CA THR A 723 -0.50 -3.00 -1.99
C THR A 723 -0.43 -4.25 -2.87
N SER A 724 0.05 -4.06 -4.10
CA SER A 724 0.45 -5.15 -4.97
C SER A 724 1.45 -6.09 -4.26
N PRO A 725 1.30 -7.42 -4.38
CA PRO A 725 2.36 -8.34 -3.97
C PRO A 725 3.58 -8.26 -4.89
N LEU A 726 3.46 -7.63 -6.07
CA LEU A 726 4.54 -7.53 -7.04
C LEU A 726 5.12 -6.11 -7.03
N PRO A 727 6.45 -5.95 -7.03
CA PRO A 727 7.07 -4.64 -7.06
C PRO A 727 6.76 -3.91 -8.36
N TYR A 728 6.55 -2.59 -8.26
CA TYR A 728 6.52 -1.73 -9.43
C TYR A 728 7.97 -1.41 -9.83
N ILE A 729 8.39 -1.83 -11.02
CA ILE A 729 9.79 -1.64 -11.44
C ILE A 729 9.94 -0.24 -12.07
N TYR A 730 9.83 0.80 -11.26
CA TYR A 730 9.79 2.20 -11.69
C TYR A 730 10.86 2.55 -12.74
N TYR A 731 12.13 2.32 -12.46
CA TYR A 731 13.23 2.66 -13.38
C TYR A 731 13.13 2.00 -14.75
N ARG A 732 12.40 0.88 -14.87
CA ARG A 732 12.15 0.20 -16.15
C ARG A 732 11.17 0.97 -17.03
N HIS A 733 10.24 1.70 -16.42
CA HIS A 733 9.25 2.49 -17.13
C HIS A 733 9.80 3.88 -17.52
N GLU A 734 10.87 4.33 -16.87
CA GLU A 734 11.41 5.68 -17.08
C GLU A 734 12.45 5.81 -18.19
N MET A 735 12.31 6.90 -18.97
CA MET A 735 13.26 7.36 -19.98
C MET A 735 13.53 8.85 -19.82
N LEU A 736 14.75 9.30 -20.08
CA LEU A 736 15.07 10.73 -20.12
C LEU A 736 14.74 11.34 -21.51
N GLY A 737 13.97 12.43 -21.56
CA GLY A 737 13.85 13.35 -22.73
C GLY A 737 14.38 14.76 -22.37
N GLU A 738 14.66 15.73 -23.26
CA GLU A 738 14.91 15.80 -24.70
C GLU A 738 16.37 16.30 -24.92
N ASN A 739 17.35 15.43 -24.74
CA ASN A 739 18.56 15.33 -25.59
C ASN A 739 19.38 14.09 -25.19
N PHE A 740 18.64 13.02 -24.95
CA PHE A 740 19.07 11.64 -24.83
C PHE A 740 18.17 10.87 -25.79
N GLY A 741 18.73 10.26 -26.83
CA GLY A 741 17.92 9.43 -27.72
C GLY A 741 17.47 8.19 -26.95
N TYR A 742 16.24 8.16 -26.47
CA TYR A 742 15.56 6.99 -25.89
C TYR A 742 16.46 6.09 -25.01
N GLN A 743 17.00 6.62 -23.91
CA GLN A 743 17.74 5.80 -22.93
C GLN A 743 16.95 5.70 -21.63
N SER A 744 16.85 4.48 -21.12
CA SER A 744 16.15 4.13 -19.88
C SER A 744 16.96 4.52 -18.66
N LEU A 745 16.29 4.88 -17.56
CA LEU A 745 16.94 5.01 -16.24
C LEU A 745 17.27 3.65 -15.62
N TYR A 746 16.88 2.55 -16.28
CA TYR A 746 17.29 1.19 -15.96
C TYR A 746 18.25 0.61 -16.99
N LEU A 747 19.50 0.41 -16.59
CA LEU A 747 20.58 -0.09 -17.44
C LEU A 747 20.69 -1.62 -17.36
N GLN A 748 20.24 -2.30 -18.41
CA GLN A 748 20.29 -3.77 -18.50
C GLN A 748 21.46 -4.32 -19.30
N SER A 749 22.25 -3.45 -19.91
CA SER A 749 23.31 -3.85 -20.84
C SER A 749 24.61 -4.26 -20.13
N GLN A 750 25.56 -4.80 -20.87
CA GLN A 750 26.90 -5.21 -20.41
C GLN A 750 27.97 -4.78 -21.42
N GLY A 751 29.23 -4.80 -21.00
CA GLY A 751 30.36 -4.53 -21.87
C GLY A 751 30.31 -3.15 -22.50
N GLU A 752 30.48 -3.12 -23.82
CA GLU A 752 30.60 -1.90 -24.60
C GLU A 752 29.32 -1.07 -24.66
N THR A 753 28.15 -1.72 -24.59
CA THR A 753 26.85 -1.04 -24.57
C THR A 753 26.65 -0.30 -23.25
N LEU A 754 26.97 -0.95 -22.12
CA LEU A 754 26.87 -0.35 -20.79
C LEU A 754 27.79 0.86 -20.67
N ARG A 755 29.00 0.74 -21.22
CA ARG A 755 29.94 1.86 -21.30
C ARG A 755 29.36 3.05 -22.07
N HIS A 756 28.70 2.82 -23.19
CA HIS A 756 28.07 3.90 -23.98
C HIS A 756 26.88 4.53 -23.23
N GLU A 757 26.01 3.74 -22.61
CA GLU A 757 24.88 4.24 -21.81
C GLU A 757 25.36 5.17 -20.69
N LEU A 758 26.40 4.75 -19.95
CA LEU A 758 27.03 5.60 -18.93
C LEU A 758 27.61 6.89 -19.55
N GLU A 759 28.43 6.80 -20.61
CA GLU A 759 29.00 7.97 -21.28
C GLU A 759 27.94 8.97 -21.73
N ASN A 760 26.80 8.46 -22.19
CA ASN A 760 25.68 9.28 -22.52
C ASN A 760 25.18 9.95 -21.20
N ILE A 761 24.85 9.24 -20.11
CA ILE A 761 24.44 9.89 -18.85
C ILE A 761 25.41 11.02 -18.42
N ALA A 762 26.73 10.85 -18.58
CA ALA A 762 27.69 11.92 -18.32
C ALA A 762 27.54 13.12 -19.28
N ALA A 763 27.28 12.87 -20.57
CA ALA A 763 27.00 13.92 -21.55
C ALA A 763 25.68 14.66 -21.25
N TYR A 764 24.64 13.98 -20.76
CA TYR A 764 23.40 14.61 -20.29
C TYR A 764 23.73 15.65 -19.23
N LEU A 765 24.33 15.20 -18.12
CA LEU A 765 24.75 16.05 -17.00
C LEU A 765 25.65 17.21 -17.47
N ALA A 766 26.61 16.93 -18.35
CA ALA A 766 27.48 17.94 -18.94
C ALA A 766 26.72 19.07 -19.68
N THR A 767 25.59 18.75 -20.30
CA THR A 767 24.75 19.74 -20.99
C THR A 767 23.80 20.46 -20.05
N THR A 768 23.13 19.74 -19.16
CA THR A 768 22.07 20.28 -18.30
C THR A 768 22.60 21.16 -17.17
N THR A 769 23.75 20.80 -16.59
CA THR A 769 24.35 21.55 -15.47
C THR A 769 25.02 22.86 -15.90
N LYS A 770 25.38 23.01 -17.18
CA LYS A 770 26.02 24.24 -17.70
C LYS A 770 25.04 25.40 -17.90
N SER A 771 23.77 25.09 -18.13
CA SER A 771 22.69 26.07 -18.01
C SER A 771 22.33 26.21 -16.54
N SER A 772 22.39 27.42 -15.97
CA SER A 772 21.66 27.68 -14.73
C SER A 772 20.18 27.37 -15.00
N LYS A 773 19.68 26.24 -14.48
CA LYS A 773 18.31 25.80 -14.72
C LYS A 773 17.40 26.76 -13.96
N ASN A 774 16.54 27.47 -14.69
CA ASN A 774 15.47 28.25 -14.11
C ASN A 774 14.19 27.47 -14.34
N TYR A 775 13.60 26.96 -13.26
CA TYR A 775 12.32 26.28 -13.33
C TYR A 775 11.22 27.23 -12.86
N HIS A 776 10.15 27.25 -13.64
CA HIS A 776 9.01 28.14 -13.45
C HIS A 776 7.75 27.29 -13.34
N ALA A 777 7.21 27.22 -12.14
CA ALA A 777 5.94 26.57 -11.82
C ALA A 777 4.97 27.58 -11.23
N TYR A 778 3.71 27.17 -11.04
CA TYR A 778 2.78 28.00 -10.29
C TYR A 778 3.27 28.20 -8.84
N GLY A 779 3.69 29.43 -8.55
CA GLY A 779 4.24 29.84 -7.26
C GLY A 779 5.60 29.21 -6.89
N ILE A 780 6.38 28.79 -7.90
CA ILE A 780 7.81 28.45 -7.76
C ILE A 780 8.62 29.08 -8.89
N ASP A 781 9.62 29.89 -8.53
CA ASP A 781 10.70 30.31 -9.42
C ASP A 781 12.03 29.94 -8.75
N ARG A 782 12.70 28.88 -9.24
CA ARG A 782 13.93 28.37 -8.61
C ARG A 782 15.09 28.30 -9.62
N VAL A 783 16.30 28.56 -9.10
CA VAL A 783 17.57 28.46 -9.83
C VAL A 783 18.55 27.64 -9.00
N SER A 784 19.04 26.52 -9.54
CA SER A 784 20.05 25.70 -8.83
C SER A 784 21.46 25.80 -9.44
N ASN A 785 22.45 25.56 -8.58
CA ASN A 785 23.87 25.49 -8.92
C ASN A 785 24.41 24.05 -8.94
N TYR A 786 23.55 23.07 -8.64
CA TYR A 786 23.82 21.64 -8.63
C TYR A 786 22.81 20.94 -9.53
N ASP A 787 23.19 19.77 -10.04
CA ASP A 787 22.32 18.89 -10.82
C ASP A 787 22.56 17.46 -10.33
N GLY A 788 21.54 16.62 -10.43
CA GLY A 788 21.63 15.21 -10.07
C GLY A 788 20.99 14.30 -11.11
N ILE A 789 21.33 13.03 -11.05
CA ILE A 789 20.63 11.97 -11.75
C ILE A 789 20.71 10.68 -10.95
N GLU A 790 19.62 9.93 -10.99
CA GLU A 790 19.46 8.62 -10.40
C GLU A 790 19.22 7.61 -11.53
N PHE A 791 19.88 6.45 -11.47
CA PHE A 791 19.64 5.35 -12.41
C PHE A 791 19.92 4.00 -11.75
N GLU A 792 19.15 2.98 -12.11
CA GLU A 792 19.33 1.61 -11.63
C GLU A 792 20.08 0.77 -12.68
N VAL A 793 20.95 -0.13 -12.24
CA VAL A 793 21.67 -1.10 -13.08
C VAL A 793 21.22 -2.50 -12.74
N CYS A 794 20.89 -3.33 -13.74
CA CYS A 794 20.48 -4.71 -13.47
C CYS A 794 21.55 -5.49 -12.69
N SER A 795 21.12 -6.38 -11.78
CA SER A 795 22.00 -7.04 -10.80
C SER A 795 23.24 -7.71 -11.39
N ARG A 796 23.15 -8.26 -12.63
CA ARG A 796 24.27 -8.90 -13.33
C ARG A 796 25.35 -7.93 -13.80
N SER A 797 25.02 -6.65 -13.97
CA SER A 797 25.90 -5.61 -14.53
C SER A 797 26.43 -4.65 -13.46
N VAL A 798 25.91 -4.68 -12.23
CA VAL A 798 26.28 -3.77 -11.13
C VAL A 798 27.78 -3.69 -10.91
N LYS A 799 28.46 -4.85 -10.83
CA LYS A 799 29.91 -4.90 -10.61
C LYS A 799 30.72 -4.31 -11.77
N GLU A 800 30.21 -4.47 -12.98
CA GLU A 800 30.81 -3.89 -14.18
C GLU A 800 30.63 -2.37 -14.20
N ALA A 801 29.40 -1.88 -13.98
CA ALA A 801 29.10 -0.44 -13.87
C ALA A 801 29.94 0.22 -12.77
N GLU A 802 30.04 -0.42 -11.59
CA GLU A 802 30.89 0.03 -10.50
C GLU A 802 32.36 0.15 -10.92
N THR A 803 32.87 -0.81 -11.68
CA THR A 803 34.25 -0.77 -12.19
C THR A 803 34.44 0.37 -13.19
N LEU A 804 33.48 0.54 -14.10
CA LEU A 804 33.48 1.60 -15.11
C LEU A 804 33.35 3.00 -14.49
N ILE A 805 32.76 3.13 -13.30
CA ILE A 805 32.57 4.41 -12.61
C ILE A 805 33.69 4.70 -11.61
N LYS A 806 34.34 3.70 -11.00
CA LYS A 806 35.37 3.93 -9.96
C LYS A 806 36.78 4.17 -10.51
N ASN A 807 37.17 3.52 -11.60
CA ASN A 807 38.57 3.58 -12.07
C ASN A 807 38.83 4.81 -12.95
N LYS A 808 39.22 5.94 -12.35
CA LYS A 808 39.52 7.20 -13.06
C LYS A 808 40.37 7.06 -14.33
N SER A 809 41.39 6.19 -14.30
CA SER A 809 42.32 6.03 -15.43
C SER A 809 41.70 5.30 -16.65
N GLN A 810 40.53 4.67 -16.45
CA GLN A 810 39.85 3.84 -17.44
C GLN A 810 38.36 4.19 -17.60
N SER A 811 37.83 5.07 -16.75
CA SER A 811 36.42 5.48 -16.76
C SER A 811 36.19 6.57 -17.79
N SER A 812 35.57 6.20 -18.91
CA SER A 812 35.11 7.16 -19.90
C SER A 812 33.96 8.02 -19.37
N PHE A 813 33.13 7.49 -18.48
CA PHE A 813 32.09 8.22 -17.74
C PHE A 813 32.69 9.41 -16.96
N LEU A 814 33.64 9.14 -16.06
CA LEU A 814 34.29 10.18 -15.27
C LEU A 814 35.08 11.15 -16.16
N THR A 815 35.76 10.63 -17.18
CA THR A 815 36.50 11.45 -18.14
C THR A 815 35.57 12.45 -18.85
N ALA A 816 34.36 12.04 -19.22
CA ALA A 816 33.38 12.92 -19.87
C ALA A 816 32.91 14.05 -18.93
N LEU A 817 32.64 13.76 -17.66
CA LEU A 817 32.31 14.77 -16.64
C LEU A 817 33.47 15.76 -16.42
N GLU A 818 34.69 15.25 -16.29
CA GLU A 818 35.89 16.09 -16.11
C GLU A 818 36.17 16.97 -17.34
N MET A 819 36.03 16.43 -18.56
CA MET A 819 36.16 17.19 -19.81
C MET A 819 35.08 18.28 -19.95
N ALA A 820 33.90 18.06 -19.37
CA ALA A 820 32.86 19.07 -19.32
C ALA A 820 33.16 20.19 -18.31
N GLY A 821 34.16 20.02 -17.43
CA GLY A 821 34.50 20.95 -16.36
C GLY A 821 33.59 20.81 -15.14
N LEU A 822 32.91 19.67 -14.99
CA LEU A 822 32.05 19.40 -13.84
C LEU A 822 32.83 18.77 -12.70
N ASN A 823 32.58 19.24 -11.48
CA ASN A 823 32.91 18.47 -10.28
C ASN A 823 31.76 17.53 -9.95
N TYR A 824 32.03 16.37 -9.36
CA TYR A 824 31.00 15.35 -9.12
C TYR A 824 31.20 14.55 -7.82
N ASN A 825 30.09 14.02 -7.28
CA ASN A 825 30.02 12.97 -6.27
C ASN A 825 29.12 11.84 -6.79
N ILE A 826 29.46 10.59 -6.47
CA ILE A 826 28.68 9.42 -6.89
C ILE A 826 28.46 8.51 -5.69
N PHE A 827 27.20 8.17 -5.46
CA PHE A 827 26.75 7.28 -4.41
C PHE A 827 26.09 6.06 -5.05
N ARG A 828 26.08 4.95 -4.31
CA ARG A 828 25.41 3.73 -4.75
C ARG A 828 24.72 3.09 -3.55
N GLU A 829 23.53 2.61 -3.81
CA GLU A 829 22.72 1.79 -2.92
C GLU A 829 22.23 0.59 -3.73
N ASP A 830 22.64 -0.62 -3.34
CA ASP A 830 22.36 -1.85 -4.09
C ASP A 830 22.65 -1.77 -5.58
N ASN A 831 21.60 -1.63 -6.39
CA ASN A 831 21.64 -1.55 -7.85
C ASN A 831 21.52 -0.10 -8.36
N THR A 832 21.16 0.85 -7.51
CA THR A 832 20.87 2.24 -7.83
C THR A 832 22.11 3.12 -7.63
N PHE A 833 22.36 4.00 -8.59
CA PHE A 833 23.47 4.95 -8.61
C PHE A 833 22.92 6.36 -8.62
N TYR A 834 23.46 7.20 -7.73
CA TYR A 834 23.14 8.62 -7.63
C TYR A 834 24.37 9.42 -8.02
N VAL A 835 24.25 10.30 -9.02
CA VAL A 835 25.35 11.13 -9.50
C VAL A 835 24.97 12.59 -9.34
N ILE A 836 25.77 13.34 -8.58
CA ILE A 836 25.57 14.77 -8.32
C ILE A 836 26.73 15.55 -8.92
N VAL A 837 26.43 16.63 -9.64
CA VAL A 837 27.41 17.44 -10.37
C VAL A 837 27.25 18.95 -10.12
N SER A 838 28.34 19.71 -10.32
CA SER A 838 28.30 21.18 -10.30
C SER A 838 29.34 21.80 -11.23
N TYR A 839 28.98 22.92 -11.88
CA TYR A 839 29.86 23.68 -12.78
C TYR A 839 30.71 24.74 -12.05
N ASN A 840 30.25 25.27 -10.91
CA ASN A 840 30.91 26.36 -10.17
C ASN A 840 31.11 26.10 -8.66
N GLY A 841 30.55 25.01 -8.12
CA GLY A 841 30.80 24.56 -6.75
C GLY A 841 31.99 23.61 -6.68
N GLY A 842 32.88 23.77 -5.70
CA GLY A 842 33.98 22.82 -5.50
C GLY A 842 33.48 21.50 -4.92
N LEU A 843 33.23 20.48 -5.75
CA LEU A 843 33.10 19.08 -5.36
C LEU A 843 34.43 18.36 -5.68
N TYR A 844 34.77 17.20 -5.09
CA TYR A 844 36.01 16.50 -5.46
C TYR A 844 35.82 15.01 -5.71
N ASN A 845 36.51 14.53 -6.75
CA ASN A 845 36.42 13.21 -7.39
C ASN A 845 36.90 12.01 -6.55
N SER A 846 36.90 11.99 -5.20
CA SER A 846 37.48 10.85 -4.47
C SER A 846 36.96 10.60 -3.06
N VAL A 847 36.42 9.40 -2.87
CA VAL A 847 36.59 8.59 -1.66
C VAL A 847 38.09 8.42 -1.41
N PHE A 848 38.67 9.17 -0.48
CA PHE A 848 39.99 8.84 0.04
C PHE A 848 39.80 7.73 1.07
N GLY A 849 39.97 6.49 0.64
CA GLY A 849 40.42 5.44 1.53
C GLY A 849 41.93 5.60 1.70
N GLU A 850 42.37 6.18 2.81
CA GLU A 850 43.73 5.98 3.33
C GLU A 850 43.62 5.69 4.83
N ASP A 851 43.76 4.39 5.12
CA ASP A 851 43.93 3.69 6.39
C ASP A 851 42.79 3.69 7.43
N ASP A 852 42.16 2.50 7.52
CA ASP A 852 41.50 1.88 8.67
C ASP A 852 40.27 2.57 9.30
N ASN A 853 39.08 2.04 8.94
CA ASN A 853 37.80 2.08 9.67
C ASN A 853 36.87 3.30 9.57
N VAL A 854 36.58 3.82 8.37
CA VAL A 854 35.26 4.41 8.10
C VAL A 854 34.82 4.05 6.67
N SER A 855 34.05 2.97 6.55
CA SER A 855 33.04 2.87 5.50
C SER A 855 32.16 4.11 5.58
N PHE A 856 31.85 4.75 4.46
CA PHE A 856 30.67 5.60 4.43
C PHE A 856 29.51 4.78 5.02
N PRO A 857 28.85 5.21 6.09
CA PRO A 857 27.55 4.64 6.39
C PRO A 857 26.66 4.98 5.18
N PRO A 858 25.85 4.02 4.70
CA PRO A 858 24.79 4.31 3.75
C PRO A 858 23.86 5.41 4.30
N ILE A 859 23.00 5.97 3.45
CA ILE A 859 21.85 6.79 3.90
C ILE A 859 20.79 5.93 4.62
N TRP A 860 21.15 4.76 5.13
CA TRP A 860 20.37 4.06 6.14
C TRP A 860 21.27 3.72 7.32
N GLY A 861 20.90 4.25 8.48
CA GLY A 861 21.44 3.81 9.76
C GLY A 861 21.71 4.95 10.72
N TRP A 862 20.69 5.34 11.47
CA TRP A 862 20.80 5.52 12.92
C TRP A 862 19.61 4.71 13.53
N TRP A 863 19.90 3.58 14.18
CA TRP A 863 20.06 3.23 15.62
C TRP A 863 18.78 2.83 16.37
#